data_AF-A0A9P6M8H1-F1
#
_entry.id   AF-A0A9P6M8H1-F1
#
_cell.length_a   1.000
_cell.length_b   1.000
_cell.length_c   1.000
_cell.angle_alpha   90.00
_cell.angle_beta   90.00
_cell.angle_gamma   90.00
#
_symmetry.space_group_name_H-M   'P 1'
#
loop_
_entity.id
_entity.type
_entity.pdbx_description
1 polymer ?
#
loop_
_entity_poly.entity_id
_entity_poly.type
_entity_poly.pdbx_seq_one_letter_code
_entity_poly.pdbx_strand_id
1 'polypeptide(L)'
;MFGRSELSPQKSLELAKAYLGNAHKTEDPELVLMFCDDAEGALSRMKRSARKTLLHSLRDEDRSFREEIGTAYFDHSQLLDKYGRKDKVDTSLEKAKKWSKQVSDPTKSASVSNEGAPMPSPSLDQDTRNCDTATIPPHIFAENKQPPTMAFKMPEPDERLNDTPQLAYCIGMLKAWHSSPGNITEPVIRDWLRAVENDEEEKDRLRKLVTDLIRAFANDELKDAKAVAEVVCLAPILEKDSFRDLLRQLFSGVEHSSLLDFYQLEGLAQVIQNAAPDYLEPADLVKILEHLSDRLRHTNMQSMRQIYQLTLAVSNVLDAMADAGVKGLDLYQAAYAYQALQCIPDDETLWQGTLRRTGKVIQGVAGIASAVKALDLNGFIKGLGDIQQGLTGVPKVFHLAVTAYKDVTSLSQSGQSLLKSLKEGFSFERKQAWYPALRGADALLRDGRFADFKKLVCEAPCRRDPAFQWGVCQRLGALAANSVWDSETRQDAVAFLGELYRNDAVWGQQVNVKQWIVDILMQLATLPGSVKQSAEAMLQQLESDGDVTKQALYQACRGVGPGSYPLKIVLPSMAIKSLLDQVQNAPDVEVGLRQLRKQRLRDQGNAVYIEPQAKASFQASDDSRFHLMDKVKEFLDSDLKVFLLLGDSGAGKSTFNRVLEHNLWYDYKKKDGYIPLYINLPAIHKPEHDLLAKQLRRTEFTEFQIRELKFHRKFILICDGYDESQQTHNLYTSNRLNQAGEWIAKMIISCRSEYIGLDYRDRFQPADYNHQSQSGLFQQAVIAPFSEGQVNDYINRYVSEHRPTCPAKHYLQALEQIPSLKDLVKNPFLLSLSLE
;
A
#
# COMPACT_ATOMS: atom_id res chain seq x y z
N MET A 1 -50.25 27.07 -0.53
CA MET A 1 -51.50 26.57 -1.16
C MET A 1 -51.12 25.42 -2.10
N PHE A 2 -51.69 24.22 -2.10
CA PHE A 2 -52.65 23.56 -1.20
C PHE A 2 -52.01 22.26 -0.67
N GLY A 3 -52.25 21.89 0.59
CA GLY A 3 -51.88 20.56 1.07
C GLY A 3 -52.79 19.51 0.44
N ARG A 4 -52.24 18.50 -0.25
CA ARG A 4 -53.03 17.40 -0.83
C ARG A 4 -53.49 16.45 0.29
N SER A 5 -54.73 16.61 0.73
CA SER A 5 -55.43 15.67 1.60
C SER A 5 -55.52 14.27 0.95
N GLU A 6 -55.34 13.20 1.72
CA GLU A 6 -55.63 11.84 1.26
C GLU A 6 -57.11 11.75 0.81
N LEU A 7 -57.37 11.24 -0.40
CA LEU A 7 -58.73 11.04 -0.90
C LEU A 7 -59.47 10.00 -0.05
N SER A 8 -60.76 10.24 0.22
CA SER A 8 -61.60 9.28 0.93
C SER A 8 -61.79 8.00 0.09
N PRO A 9 -62.14 6.85 0.74
CA PRO A 9 -62.41 5.62 0.02
C PRO A 9 -63.49 5.79 -1.07
N GLN A 10 -64.58 6.50 -0.78
CA GLN A 10 -65.67 6.76 -1.74
C GLN A 10 -65.18 7.53 -2.97
N LYS A 11 -64.47 8.65 -2.79
CA LYS A 11 -63.90 9.42 -3.93
C LYS A 11 -62.88 8.63 -4.73
N SER A 12 -62.18 7.68 -4.09
CA SER A 12 -61.25 6.79 -4.78
C SER A 12 -61.97 5.71 -5.61
N LEU A 13 -63.17 5.27 -5.20
CA LEU A 13 -64.02 4.36 -5.97
C LEU A 13 -64.73 5.08 -7.12
N GLU A 14 -65.24 6.29 -6.90
CA GLU A 14 -65.79 7.15 -7.97
C GLU A 14 -64.77 7.39 -9.08
N LEU A 15 -63.52 7.70 -8.70
CA LEU A 15 -62.42 7.88 -9.65
C LEU A 15 -62.10 6.59 -10.44
N ALA A 16 -62.12 5.43 -9.78
CA ALA A 16 -61.95 4.14 -10.48
C ALA A 16 -63.07 3.89 -11.50
N LYS A 17 -64.33 4.14 -11.12
CA LYS A 17 -65.49 4.01 -12.02
C LYS A 17 -65.43 5.01 -13.18
N ALA A 18 -64.89 6.22 -12.96
CA ALA A 18 -64.68 7.19 -14.03
C ALA A 18 -63.64 6.71 -15.06
N TYR A 19 -62.54 6.10 -14.63
CA TYR A 19 -61.56 5.51 -15.53
C TYR A 19 -62.13 4.34 -16.34
N LEU A 20 -62.83 3.38 -15.70
CA LEU A 20 -63.50 2.27 -16.39
C LEU A 20 -64.59 2.77 -17.35
N GLY A 21 -65.36 3.77 -16.95
CA GLY A 21 -66.37 4.42 -17.80
C GLY A 21 -65.79 5.24 -18.96
N ASN A 22 -64.51 5.62 -18.92
CA ASN A 22 -63.79 6.19 -20.06
C ASN A 22 -63.21 5.09 -20.96
N ALA A 23 -62.68 4.00 -20.39
CA ALA A 23 -62.25 2.83 -21.14
C ALA A 23 -63.37 2.27 -22.04
N HIS A 24 -64.61 2.20 -21.55
CA HIS A 24 -65.77 1.79 -22.37
C HIS A 24 -66.16 2.76 -23.49
N LYS A 25 -65.68 4.00 -23.48
CA LYS A 25 -66.00 5.05 -24.47
C LYS A 25 -64.89 5.24 -25.51
N THR A 26 -63.77 4.53 -25.38
CA THR A 26 -62.59 4.69 -26.22
C THR A 26 -62.35 3.40 -27.00
N GLU A 27 -62.21 3.51 -28.32
CA GLU A 27 -61.97 2.35 -29.19
C GLU A 27 -60.46 2.02 -29.31
N ASP A 28 -59.59 2.95 -28.92
CA ASP A 28 -58.13 2.80 -28.90
C ASP A 28 -57.66 1.79 -27.83
N PRO A 29 -57.03 0.66 -28.21
CA PRO A 29 -56.54 -0.35 -27.28
C PRO A 29 -55.52 0.14 -26.24
N GLU A 30 -54.64 1.08 -26.59
CA GLU A 30 -53.60 1.55 -25.66
C GLU A 30 -54.21 2.44 -24.58
N LEU A 31 -55.11 3.35 -24.96
CA LEU A 31 -55.85 4.19 -24.02
C LEU A 31 -56.77 3.37 -23.11
N VAL A 32 -57.41 2.31 -23.62
CA VAL A 32 -58.20 1.38 -22.81
C VAL A 32 -57.35 0.70 -21.75
N LEU A 33 -56.17 0.18 -22.12
CA LEU A 33 -55.26 -0.46 -21.17
C LEU A 33 -54.67 0.53 -20.15
N MET A 34 -54.36 1.75 -20.56
CA MET A 34 -53.96 2.84 -19.66
C MET A 34 -55.05 3.15 -18.64
N PHE A 35 -56.31 3.29 -19.06
CA PHE A 35 -57.43 3.52 -18.14
C PHE A 35 -57.69 2.33 -17.21
N CYS A 36 -57.41 1.09 -17.63
CA CYS A 36 -57.46 -0.08 -16.76
C CYS A 36 -56.40 0.00 -15.64
N ASP A 37 -55.14 0.27 -16.00
CA ASP A 37 -54.05 0.39 -15.02
C ASP A 37 -54.28 1.57 -14.04
N ASP A 38 -54.85 2.69 -14.50
CA ASP A 38 -55.27 3.81 -13.65
C ASP A 38 -56.44 3.45 -12.72
N ALA A 39 -57.43 2.69 -13.20
CA ALA A 39 -58.53 2.16 -12.40
C ALA A 39 -58.03 1.19 -11.31
N GLU A 40 -57.12 0.27 -11.63
CA GLU A 40 -56.47 -0.59 -10.63
C GLU A 40 -55.67 0.24 -9.60
N GLY A 41 -54.99 1.30 -10.06
CA GLY A 41 -54.29 2.26 -9.19
C GLY A 41 -55.24 3.01 -8.24
N ALA A 42 -56.45 3.32 -8.67
CA ALA A 42 -57.49 3.96 -7.85
C ALA A 42 -58.11 2.97 -6.84
N LEU A 43 -58.51 1.77 -7.28
CA LEU A 43 -59.03 0.69 -6.41
C LEU A 43 -57.99 0.25 -5.37
N SER A 44 -56.71 0.21 -5.73
CA SER A 44 -55.62 -0.10 -4.80
C SER A 44 -55.39 0.98 -3.74
N ARG A 45 -55.59 2.27 -4.08
CA ARG A 45 -55.56 3.38 -3.12
C ARG A 45 -56.76 3.36 -2.18
N MET A 46 -57.96 3.17 -2.73
CA MET A 46 -59.18 2.93 -1.98
C MET A 46 -59.00 1.80 -0.95
N LYS A 47 -58.49 0.63 -1.36
CA LYS A 47 -58.25 -0.52 -0.45
C LYS A 47 -57.31 -0.21 0.72
N ARG A 48 -56.30 0.65 0.52
CA ARG A 48 -55.40 1.09 1.61
C ARG A 48 -56.08 2.08 2.55
N SER A 49 -56.79 3.07 2.00
CA SER A 49 -57.56 4.05 2.78
C SER A 49 -58.65 3.33 3.59
N ALA A 50 -59.43 2.46 2.95
CA ALA A 50 -60.39 1.58 3.59
C ALA A 50 -59.78 0.73 4.71
N ARG A 51 -58.60 0.08 4.51
CA ARG A 51 -57.92 -0.66 5.60
C ARG A 51 -57.52 0.21 6.80
N LYS A 52 -57.23 1.50 6.58
CA LYS A 52 -56.87 2.47 7.62
C LYS A 52 -58.10 2.83 8.47
N THR A 53 -59.28 2.93 7.84
CA THR A 53 -60.56 3.27 8.50
C THR A 53 -61.31 2.04 9.05
N LEU A 54 -61.32 0.90 8.35
CA LEU A 54 -61.99 -0.35 8.75
C LEU A 54 -61.41 -1.01 10.01
N LEU A 55 -60.27 -0.54 10.53
CA LEU A 55 -59.72 -1.03 11.79
C LEU A 55 -60.63 -0.73 13.00
N HIS A 56 -61.64 0.14 12.88
CA HIS A 56 -62.50 0.57 13.99
C HIS A 56 -64.03 0.45 13.79
N SER A 57 -64.54 -0.12 12.70
CA SER A 57 -65.99 -0.37 12.58
C SER A 57 -66.37 -1.56 11.70
N LEU A 58 -66.90 -2.61 12.33
CA LEU A 58 -67.73 -3.64 11.69
C LEU A 58 -69.20 -3.35 11.98
N ARG A 59 -69.96 -2.87 10.98
CA ARG A 59 -71.43 -2.82 10.95
C ARG A 59 -71.94 -3.05 9.53
N ASP A 60 -73.20 -3.46 9.39
CA ASP A 60 -73.80 -3.91 8.11
C ASP A 60 -74.01 -2.82 7.05
N GLU A 61 -73.87 -1.53 7.38
CA GLU A 61 -73.99 -0.41 6.42
C GLU A 61 -72.92 -0.44 5.31
N ASP A 62 -71.86 -1.22 5.51
CA ASP A 62 -70.73 -1.39 4.59
C ASP A 62 -71.02 -2.32 3.38
N ARG A 63 -72.18 -3.00 3.31
CA ARG A 63 -72.43 -4.04 2.29
C ARG A 63 -72.49 -3.45 0.86
N SER A 64 -73.28 -2.41 0.64
CA SER A 64 -73.42 -1.74 -0.67
C SER A 64 -72.07 -1.27 -1.21
N PHE A 65 -71.25 -0.67 -0.35
CA PHE A 65 -69.93 -0.18 -0.75
C PHE A 65 -68.97 -1.32 -1.16
N ARG A 66 -69.04 -2.48 -0.49
CA ARG A 66 -68.26 -3.67 -0.87
C ARG A 66 -68.73 -4.30 -2.17
N GLU A 67 -70.04 -4.32 -2.41
CA GLU A 67 -70.62 -4.82 -3.67
C GLU A 67 -70.20 -3.95 -4.86
N GLU A 68 -70.26 -2.62 -4.73
CA GLU A 68 -69.77 -1.69 -5.77
C GLU A 68 -68.27 -1.85 -6.10
N ILE A 69 -67.44 -2.21 -5.10
CA ILE A 69 -66.03 -2.54 -5.29
C ILE A 69 -65.89 -3.85 -6.06
N GLY A 70 -66.71 -4.85 -5.74
CA GLY A 70 -66.77 -6.12 -6.48
C GLY A 70 -67.13 -5.89 -7.96
N THR A 71 -68.14 -5.05 -8.22
CA THR A 71 -68.54 -4.67 -9.59
C THR A 71 -67.40 -3.97 -10.34
N ALA A 72 -66.70 -3.01 -9.72
CA ALA A 72 -65.59 -2.32 -10.37
C ALA A 72 -64.41 -3.25 -10.73
N TYR A 73 -64.09 -4.23 -9.87
CA TYR A 73 -63.07 -5.25 -10.20
C TYR A 73 -63.55 -6.24 -11.27
N PHE A 74 -64.85 -6.53 -11.34
CA PHE A 74 -65.42 -7.39 -12.39
C PHE A 74 -65.40 -6.69 -13.74
N ASP A 75 -65.82 -5.43 -13.81
CA ASP A 75 -65.78 -4.58 -15.00
C ASP A 75 -64.35 -4.42 -15.55
N HIS A 76 -63.39 -4.16 -14.65
CA HIS A 76 -61.96 -4.19 -14.97
C HIS A 76 -61.49 -5.54 -15.55
N SER A 77 -61.98 -6.67 -15.02
CA SER A 77 -61.62 -8.00 -15.55
C SER A 77 -62.17 -8.25 -16.97
N GLN A 78 -63.37 -7.74 -17.30
CA GLN A 78 -63.95 -7.87 -18.64
C GLN A 78 -63.19 -7.03 -19.68
N LEU A 79 -62.79 -5.80 -19.32
CA LEU A 79 -61.95 -4.96 -20.18
C LEU A 79 -60.58 -5.60 -20.44
N LEU A 80 -59.94 -6.16 -19.40
CA LEU A 80 -58.65 -6.86 -19.57
C LEU A 80 -58.76 -8.09 -20.48
N ASP A 81 -59.83 -8.89 -20.37
CA ASP A 81 -60.01 -10.07 -21.23
C ASP A 81 -60.29 -9.67 -22.68
N LYS A 82 -61.19 -8.68 -22.90
CA LYS A 82 -61.53 -8.13 -24.22
C LYS A 82 -60.29 -7.59 -24.97
N TYR A 83 -59.33 -6.99 -24.25
CA TYR A 83 -58.10 -6.43 -24.81
C TYR A 83 -56.85 -7.31 -24.56
N GLY A 84 -57.05 -8.62 -24.33
CA GLY A 84 -55.99 -9.64 -24.42
C GLY A 84 -55.04 -9.78 -23.22
N ARG A 85 -55.27 -9.07 -22.12
CA ARG A 85 -54.42 -9.09 -20.90
C ARG A 85 -54.82 -10.20 -19.94
N LYS A 86 -54.81 -11.44 -20.45
CA LYS A 86 -55.20 -12.66 -19.71
C LYS A 86 -54.41 -12.87 -18.42
N ASP A 87 -53.17 -12.38 -18.36
CA ASP A 87 -52.31 -12.35 -17.17
C ASP A 87 -52.93 -11.61 -15.97
N LYS A 88 -53.76 -10.60 -16.21
CA LYS A 88 -54.40 -9.77 -15.17
C LYS A 88 -55.88 -10.10 -14.92
N VAL A 89 -56.52 -10.89 -15.78
CA VAL A 89 -57.96 -11.23 -15.69
C VAL A 89 -58.25 -12.01 -14.41
N ASP A 90 -57.58 -13.14 -14.18
CA ASP A 90 -57.79 -13.99 -13.00
C ASP A 90 -57.57 -13.22 -11.69
N THR A 91 -56.52 -12.41 -11.64
CA THR A 91 -56.18 -11.57 -10.49
C THR A 91 -57.27 -10.50 -10.22
N SER A 92 -57.94 -10.00 -11.25
CA SER A 92 -59.06 -9.06 -11.10
C SER A 92 -60.37 -9.77 -10.73
N LEU A 93 -60.61 -10.95 -11.30
CA LEU A 93 -61.77 -11.79 -11.01
C LEU A 93 -61.75 -12.31 -9.56
N GLU A 94 -60.59 -12.73 -9.05
CA GLU A 94 -60.41 -13.07 -7.63
C GLU A 94 -60.69 -11.89 -6.71
N LYS A 95 -60.23 -10.68 -7.08
CA LYS A 95 -60.56 -9.46 -6.32
C LYS A 95 -62.06 -9.21 -6.34
N ALA A 96 -62.75 -9.34 -7.48
CA ALA A 96 -64.20 -9.21 -7.58
C ALA A 96 -64.93 -10.21 -6.67
N LYS A 97 -64.61 -11.51 -6.78
CA LYS A 97 -65.16 -12.61 -5.94
C LYS A 97 -64.86 -12.45 -4.45
N LYS A 98 -63.80 -11.71 -4.08
CA LYS A 98 -63.46 -11.38 -2.69
C LYS A 98 -64.27 -10.23 -2.10
N TRP A 99 -64.77 -9.32 -2.94
CA TRP A 99 -65.52 -8.13 -2.50
C TRP A 99 -67.04 -8.29 -2.62
N SER A 100 -67.56 -9.00 -3.64
CA SER A 100 -68.97 -9.38 -3.71
C SER A 100 -69.16 -10.87 -3.39
N LYS A 101 -70.21 -11.20 -2.63
CA LYS A 101 -70.53 -12.60 -2.25
C LYS A 101 -71.35 -13.36 -3.29
N GLN A 102 -71.61 -12.75 -4.46
CA GLN A 102 -72.38 -13.33 -5.56
C GLN A 102 -71.82 -12.90 -6.92
N VAL A 103 -70.90 -13.71 -7.49
CA VAL A 103 -70.70 -13.83 -8.95
C VAL A 103 -70.51 -15.32 -9.24
N SER A 104 -71.48 -15.90 -9.95
CA SER A 104 -71.53 -17.32 -10.31
C SER A 104 -70.99 -17.58 -11.70
N ASP A 105 -70.22 -18.67 -11.88
CA ASP A 105 -69.69 -19.09 -13.18
C ASP A 105 -70.78 -19.65 -14.12
N PRO A 106 -70.70 -19.33 -15.42
CA PRO A 106 -70.89 -20.27 -16.52
C PRO A 106 -69.49 -20.60 -17.12
N THR A 107 -69.12 -21.82 -17.50
CA THR A 107 -69.91 -22.98 -17.91
C THR A 107 -69.08 -24.27 -17.76
N LYS A 108 -69.69 -25.41 -17.42
CA LYS A 108 -69.06 -26.75 -17.53
C LYS A 108 -70.04 -27.77 -18.12
N SER A 109 -69.90 -28.05 -19.41
CA SER A 109 -70.56 -29.13 -20.18
C SER A 109 -70.04 -29.07 -21.62
N ALA A 110 -69.78 -30.15 -22.37
CA ALA A 110 -69.74 -31.58 -22.04
C ALA A 110 -68.80 -32.30 -23.05
N SER A 111 -68.46 -33.56 -22.78
CA SER A 111 -67.57 -34.42 -23.59
C SER A 111 -68.30 -35.20 -24.69
N VAL A 112 -67.76 -35.29 -25.92
CA VAL A 112 -68.20 -36.24 -26.97
C VAL A 112 -67.03 -36.72 -27.87
N SER A 113 -66.77 -38.05 -27.80
CA SER A 113 -66.18 -39.05 -28.74
C SER A 113 -64.96 -38.85 -29.68
N ASN A 114 -64.22 -39.96 -29.85
CA ASN A 114 -63.16 -40.26 -30.83
C ASN A 114 -63.68 -40.45 -32.29
N GLU A 115 -62.80 -40.32 -33.30
CA GLU A 115 -62.21 -41.43 -34.12
C GLU A 115 -61.53 -40.94 -35.45
N GLY A 116 -60.47 -41.64 -35.92
CA GLY A 116 -60.19 -41.79 -37.38
C GLY A 116 -59.18 -40.88 -38.11
N ALA A 117 -57.88 -41.24 -38.05
CA ALA A 117 -56.78 -41.24 -39.07
C ALA A 117 -56.98 -40.71 -40.54
N PRO A 118 -55.90 -40.53 -41.39
CA PRO A 118 -54.45 -40.34 -41.12
C PRO A 118 -53.67 -39.31 -42.03
N MET A 119 -52.52 -38.82 -41.53
CA MET A 119 -51.28 -38.41 -42.28
C MET A 119 -51.32 -37.17 -43.24
N PRO A 120 -50.15 -36.56 -43.62
CA PRO A 120 -48.77 -36.94 -43.33
C PRO A 120 -47.91 -35.90 -42.58
N SER A 121 -46.86 -36.38 -41.93
CA SER A 121 -45.72 -35.60 -41.43
C SER A 121 -44.58 -35.53 -42.46
N PRO A 122 -43.78 -34.45 -42.45
CA PRO A 122 -42.36 -34.54 -42.78
C PRO A 122 -41.46 -34.18 -41.57
N SER A 123 -40.60 -35.14 -41.22
CA SER A 123 -39.26 -34.98 -40.64
C SER A 123 -38.89 -33.64 -39.95
N LEU A 124 -38.82 -33.67 -38.62
CA LEU A 124 -37.83 -32.89 -37.87
C LEU A 124 -36.57 -33.76 -37.72
N ASP A 125 -35.55 -33.49 -38.51
CA ASP A 125 -34.23 -34.10 -38.34
C ASP A 125 -33.60 -33.66 -37.01
N GLN A 126 -32.88 -34.59 -36.38
CA GLN A 126 -32.17 -34.36 -35.13
C GLN A 126 -30.86 -33.61 -35.38
N ASP A 127 -30.95 -32.29 -35.45
CA ASP A 127 -29.76 -31.42 -35.40
C ASP A 127 -29.38 -31.15 -33.94
N THR A 128 -28.57 -32.05 -33.36
CA THR A 128 -27.83 -31.79 -32.12
C THR A 128 -26.85 -30.65 -32.33
N ARG A 129 -27.29 -29.41 -32.10
CA ARG A 129 -26.37 -28.26 -32.05
C ARG A 129 -25.62 -28.25 -30.73
N ASN A 130 -24.29 -28.27 -30.87
CA ASN A 130 -23.35 -28.20 -29.76
C ASN A 130 -23.53 -26.93 -28.92
N CYS A 131 -23.04 -26.99 -27.68
CA CYS A 131 -22.95 -25.81 -26.84
C CYS A 131 -21.83 -24.88 -27.36
N ASP A 132 -22.19 -23.80 -28.05
CA ASP A 132 -21.23 -22.86 -28.63
C ASP A 132 -20.34 -22.21 -27.53
N THR A 133 -19.07 -22.61 -27.53
CA THR A 133 -17.99 -21.94 -26.79
C THR A 133 -17.67 -20.60 -27.44
N ALA A 134 -17.39 -19.58 -26.63
CA ALA A 134 -17.00 -18.26 -27.10
C ALA A 134 -15.61 -18.29 -27.78
N THR A 135 -15.57 -18.41 -29.11
CA THR A 135 -14.31 -18.47 -29.87
C THR A 135 -13.74 -17.08 -30.12
N ILE A 136 -13.03 -16.53 -29.12
CA ILE A 136 -12.14 -15.37 -29.31
C ILE A 136 -10.98 -15.81 -30.24
N PRO A 137 -10.49 -14.95 -31.15
CA PRO A 137 -9.32 -15.22 -31.97
C PRO A 137 -8.15 -15.85 -31.17
N PRO A 138 -7.48 -16.89 -31.70
CA PRO A 138 -6.52 -17.68 -30.93
C PRO A 138 -5.29 -16.87 -30.48
N HIS A 139 -4.91 -15.83 -31.23
CA HIS A 139 -3.74 -14.99 -30.93
C HIS A 139 -3.89 -14.16 -29.65
N ILE A 140 -5.09 -13.65 -29.34
CA ILE A 140 -5.33 -12.82 -28.15
C ILE A 140 -5.07 -13.65 -26.89
N PHE A 141 -4.10 -13.29 -26.06
CA PHE A 141 -3.70 -14.05 -24.87
C PHE A 141 -3.43 -15.53 -25.18
N ALA A 142 -2.61 -15.78 -26.19
CA ALA A 142 -2.21 -17.13 -26.60
C ALA A 142 -1.40 -17.88 -25.52
N GLU A 143 -0.58 -17.15 -24.75
CA GLU A 143 0.34 -17.72 -23.76
C GLU A 143 0.21 -17.06 -22.37
N ASN A 144 0.52 -17.83 -21.32
CA ASN A 144 0.72 -17.30 -19.98
C ASN A 144 2.14 -16.74 -19.87
N LYS A 145 2.30 -15.52 -19.36
CA LYS A 145 3.61 -14.87 -19.17
C LYS A 145 3.95 -14.80 -17.69
N GLN A 146 5.24 -14.80 -17.34
CA GLN A 146 5.62 -14.52 -15.96
C GLN A 146 5.31 -13.06 -15.61
N PRO A 147 4.87 -12.75 -14.38
CA PRO A 147 4.74 -11.37 -13.91
C PRO A 147 6.04 -10.60 -14.11
N PRO A 148 5.99 -9.37 -14.66
CA PRO A 148 7.18 -8.60 -14.98
C PRO A 148 7.94 -8.24 -13.69
N THR A 149 9.08 -8.89 -13.49
CA THR A 149 10.00 -8.56 -12.39
C THR A 149 10.77 -7.30 -12.78
N MET A 150 10.50 -6.19 -12.11
CA MET A 150 11.29 -4.98 -12.29
C MET A 150 12.71 -5.22 -11.77
N ALA A 151 13.67 -5.39 -12.69
CA ALA A 151 15.08 -5.53 -12.35
C ALA A 151 15.67 -4.15 -11.99
N PHE A 152 15.83 -3.89 -10.69
CA PHE A 152 16.54 -2.71 -10.20
C PHE A 152 18.05 -2.96 -10.15
N LYS A 153 18.86 -1.94 -10.48
CA LYS A 153 20.30 -1.95 -10.16
C LYS A 153 20.44 -2.06 -8.63
N MET A 154 21.20 -3.04 -8.16
CA MET A 154 21.53 -3.09 -6.73
C MET A 154 22.43 -1.92 -6.33
N PRO A 155 22.14 -1.22 -5.22
CA PRO A 155 22.99 -0.15 -4.70
C PRO A 155 24.23 -0.75 -4.02
N GLU A 156 25.40 -0.13 -4.18
CA GLU A 156 26.52 -0.42 -3.27
C GLU A 156 26.14 -0.07 -1.81
N PRO A 157 26.77 -0.67 -0.78
CA PRO A 157 26.57 -0.25 0.61
C PRO A 157 26.81 1.25 0.79
N ASP A 158 25.93 1.92 1.55
CA ASP A 158 25.82 3.40 1.63
C ASP A 158 25.50 4.16 0.32
N GLU A 159 25.31 3.51 -0.86
CA GLU A 159 24.87 4.22 -2.08
C GLU A 159 23.48 4.84 -1.89
N ARG A 160 23.28 6.03 -2.47
CA ARG A 160 21.99 6.73 -2.49
C ARG A 160 21.01 5.95 -3.36
N LEU A 161 19.81 5.74 -2.84
CA LEU A 161 18.72 5.10 -3.58
C LEU A 161 18.08 6.12 -4.53
N ASN A 162 17.74 5.67 -5.74
CA ASN A 162 17.18 6.51 -6.79
C ASN A 162 15.69 6.76 -6.60
N ASP A 163 14.95 5.73 -6.15
CA ASP A 163 13.51 5.78 -5.96
C ASP A 163 13.03 4.79 -4.87
N THR A 164 11.78 5.01 -4.41
CA THR A 164 11.14 4.21 -3.35
C THR A 164 10.88 2.76 -3.78
N PRO A 165 10.53 2.44 -5.05
CA PRO A 165 10.54 1.07 -5.55
C PRO A 165 11.89 0.34 -5.41
N GLN A 166 13.03 1.00 -5.63
CA GLN A 166 14.36 0.42 -5.40
C GLN A 166 14.56 0.07 -3.91
N LEU A 167 14.15 0.95 -2.99
CA LEU A 167 14.15 0.66 -1.55
C LEU A 167 13.26 -0.55 -1.22
N ALA A 168 12.05 -0.58 -1.80
CA ALA A 168 11.09 -1.65 -1.60
C ALA A 168 11.64 -3.00 -2.07
N TYR A 169 12.29 -3.01 -3.23
CA TYR A 169 12.95 -4.18 -3.80
C TYR A 169 14.11 -4.69 -2.93
N CYS A 170 14.98 -3.80 -2.44
CA CYS A 170 16.11 -4.17 -1.58
C CYS A 170 15.64 -4.87 -0.28
N ILE A 171 14.67 -4.29 0.42
CA ILE A 171 14.09 -4.89 1.63
C ILE A 171 13.32 -6.18 1.30
N GLY A 172 12.60 -6.22 0.18
CA GLY A 172 11.89 -7.41 -0.31
C GLY A 172 12.85 -8.58 -0.57
N MET A 173 14.00 -8.32 -1.18
CA MET A 173 15.04 -9.33 -1.41
C MET A 173 15.69 -9.82 -0.11
N LEU A 174 15.93 -8.94 0.87
CA LEU A 174 16.39 -9.34 2.20
C LEU A 174 15.36 -10.24 2.92
N LYS A 175 14.06 -9.91 2.87
CA LYS A 175 12.99 -10.77 3.41
C LYS A 175 12.89 -12.12 2.68
N ALA A 176 13.02 -12.12 1.35
CA ALA A 176 13.01 -13.34 0.54
C ALA A 176 14.24 -14.23 0.82
N TRP A 177 15.41 -13.64 1.05
CA TRP A 177 16.65 -14.34 1.43
C TRP A 177 16.52 -15.09 2.76
N HIS A 178 15.88 -14.50 3.77
CA HIS A 178 15.60 -15.20 5.04
C HIS A 178 14.52 -16.29 4.89
N SER A 179 13.55 -16.10 4.00
CA SER A 179 12.37 -16.98 3.89
C SER A 179 12.61 -18.20 2.98
N SER A 180 13.22 -17.99 1.81
CA SER A 180 13.41 -18.99 0.74
C SER A 180 14.64 -18.64 -0.14
N PRO A 181 15.88 -18.71 0.39
CA PRO A 181 17.07 -18.27 -0.34
C PRO A 181 17.35 -19.05 -1.64
N GLY A 182 16.81 -20.28 -1.76
CA GLY A 182 16.93 -21.10 -2.97
C GLY A 182 16.20 -20.54 -4.20
N ASN A 183 15.24 -19.63 -4.02
CA ASN A 183 14.50 -19.02 -5.14
C ASN A 183 15.27 -17.88 -5.82
N ILE A 184 16.37 -17.40 -5.22
CA ILE A 184 17.16 -16.27 -5.73
C ILE A 184 18.30 -16.82 -6.59
N THR A 185 18.06 -16.90 -7.89
CA THR A 185 18.97 -17.53 -8.87
C THR A 185 20.07 -16.59 -9.37
N GLU A 186 19.84 -15.28 -9.41
CA GLU A 186 20.78 -14.31 -9.97
C GLU A 186 22.06 -14.14 -9.11
N PRO A 187 23.26 -14.27 -9.70
CA PRO A 187 24.53 -14.14 -8.97
C PRO A 187 24.71 -12.76 -8.32
N VAL A 188 24.44 -11.68 -9.06
CA VAL A 188 24.64 -10.30 -8.60
C VAL A 188 23.81 -10.00 -7.35
N ILE A 189 22.54 -10.41 -7.35
CA ILE A 189 21.64 -10.27 -6.19
C ILE A 189 22.17 -11.10 -5.01
N ARG A 190 22.62 -12.33 -5.25
CA ARG A 190 23.14 -13.21 -4.19
C ARG A 190 24.43 -12.68 -3.56
N ASP A 191 25.32 -12.12 -4.37
CA ASP A 191 26.59 -11.56 -3.89
C ASP A 191 26.33 -10.26 -3.11
N TRP A 192 25.41 -9.41 -3.57
CA TRP A 192 24.92 -8.24 -2.82
C TRP A 192 24.27 -8.63 -1.49
N LEU A 193 23.36 -9.61 -1.49
CA LEU A 193 22.73 -10.12 -0.27
C LEU A 193 23.75 -10.65 0.73
N ARG A 194 24.79 -11.38 0.28
CA ARG A 194 25.88 -11.80 1.18
C ARG A 194 26.69 -10.62 1.71
N ALA A 195 26.91 -9.56 0.94
CA ALA A 195 27.60 -8.37 1.43
C ALA A 195 26.78 -7.66 2.53
N VAL A 196 25.49 -7.39 2.26
CA VAL A 196 24.58 -6.69 3.18
C VAL A 196 24.22 -7.53 4.40
N GLU A 197 24.11 -8.86 4.30
CA GLU A 197 23.89 -9.73 5.47
C GLU A 197 25.02 -9.63 6.50
N ASN A 198 26.25 -9.37 6.05
CA ASN A 198 27.41 -9.16 6.92
C ASN A 198 27.57 -7.68 7.36
N ASP A 199 26.80 -6.74 6.81
CA ASP A 199 26.79 -5.32 7.20
C ASP A 199 25.48 -4.97 7.93
N GLU A 200 25.48 -5.17 9.25
CA GLU A 200 24.37 -4.75 10.13
C GLU A 200 24.12 -3.23 10.08
N GLU A 201 25.11 -2.40 9.70
CA GLU A 201 24.89 -0.97 9.55
C GLU A 201 24.05 -0.67 8.30
N GLU A 202 24.32 -1.34 7.17
CA GLU A 202 23.50 -1.22 5.96
C GLU A 202 22.09 -1.76 6.17
N LYS A 203 21.92 -2.91 6.85
CA LYS A 203 20.59 -3.43 7.24
C LYS A 203 19.82 -2.43 8.11
N ASP A 204 20.46 -1.81 9.10
CA ASP A 204 19.88 -0.71 9.89
C ASP A 204 19.51 0.49 9.01
N ARG A 205 20.34 0.86 8.02
CA ARG A 205 20.12 2.02 7.13
C ARG A 205 18.83 1.85 6.35
N LEU A 206 18.69 0.72 5.66
CA LEU A 206 17.53 0.45 4.80
C LEU A 206 16.23 0.39 5.62
N ARG A 207 16.24 -0.24 6.81
CA ARG A 207 15.10 -0.26 7.74
C ARG A 207 14.76 1.13 8.29
N LYS A 208 15.77 1.94 8.61
CA LYS A 208 15.58 3.33 9.06
C LYS A 208 14.95 4.18 7.96
N LEU A 209 15.42 4.08 6.71
CA LEU A 209 14.85 4.80 5.56
C LEU A 209 13.35 4.50 5.37
N VAL A 210 12.93 3.23 5.46
CA VAL A 210 11.50 2.85 5.43
C VAL A 210 10.71 3.54 6.54
N THR A 211 11.23 3.52 7.76
CA THR A 211 10.59 4.11 8.95
C THR A 211 10.49 5.64 8.83
N ASP A 212 11.56 6.28 8.36
CA ASP A 212 11.65 7.73 8.21
C ASP A 212 10.78 8.23 7.04
N LEU A 213 10.57 7.43 6.00
CA LEU A 213 9.65 7.74 4.89
C LEU A 213 8.18 7.67 5.33
N ILE A 214 7.78 6.67 6.13
CA ILE A 214 6.44 6.64 6.76
C ILE A 214 6.25 7.86 7.68
N ARG A 215 7.28 8.26 8.44
CA ARG A 215 7.21 9.45 9.30
C ARG A 215 7.17 10.75 8.49
N ALA A 216 7.89 10.84 7.38
CA ALA A 216 7.82 11.98 6.48
C ALA A 216 6.42 12.14 5.89
N PHE A 217 5.80 11.05 5.43
CA PHE A 217 4.41 11.04 4.97
C PHE A 217 3.40 11.40 6.08
N ALA A 218 3.61 10.94 7.31
CA ALA A 218 2.76 11.31 8.45
C ALA A 218 2.79 12.82 8.76
N ASN A 219 3.93 13.47 8.50
CA ASN A 219 4.17 14.91 8.71
C ASN A 219 3.89 15.76 7.47
N ASP A 220 3.60 15.17 6.31
CA ASP A 220 3.20 15.88 5.10
C ASP A 220 1.74 16.34 5.24
N GLU A 221 1.51 17.65 5.04
CA GLU A 221 0.18 18.25 5.07
C GLU A 221 -0.59 18.06 3.76
N LEU A 222 0.12 17.89 2.64
CA LEU A 222 -0.47 17.82 1.30
C LEU A 222 -0.78 16.39 0.86
N LYS A 223 0.04 15.41 1.27
CA LYS A 223 -0.14 13.96 1.02
C LYS A 223 -0.59 13.66 -0.42
N ASP A 224 0.14 14.23 -1.38
CA ASP A 224 -0.25 14.20 -2.78
C ASP A 224 -0.19 12.79 -3.41
N ALA A 225 -0.62 12.68 -4.67
CA ALA A 225 -0.62 11.42 -5.42
C ALA A 225 0.73 10.69 -5.43
N LYS A 226 1.84 11.43 -5.43
CA LYS A 226 3.20 10.89 -5.45
C LYS A 226 3.62 10.42 -4.07
N ALA A 227 3.40 11.25 -3.04
CA ALA A 227 3.63 10.91 -1.64
C ALA A 227 2.87 9.62 -1.24
N VAL A 228 1.59 9.50 -1.63
CA VAL A 228 0.80 8.28 -1.41
C VAL A 228 1.37 7.09 -2.18
N ALA A 229 1.72 7.23 -3.47
CA ALA A 229 2.28 6.14 -4.26
C ALA A 229 3.59 5.60 -3.68
N GLU A 230 4.47 6.48 -3.16
CA GLU A 230 5.72 6.09 -2.52
C GLU A 230 5.48 5.24 -1.26
N VAL A 231 4.58 5.63 -0.35
CA VAL A 231 4.31 4.83 0.87
C VAL A 231 3.54 3.54 0.59
N VAL A 232 2.61 3.55 -0.37
CA VAL A 232 1.85 2.35 -0.76
C VAL A 232 2.77 1.28 -1.36
N CYS A 233 3.80 1.69 -2.12
CA CYS A 233 4.82 0.78 -2.64
C CYS A 233 5.56 -0.01 -1.53
N LEU A 234 5.69 0.58 -0.34
CA LEU A 234 6.31 -0.09 0.80
C LEU A 234 5.36 -1.09 1.49
N ALA A 235 4.03 -0.97 1.35
CA ALA A 235 3.08 -1.76 2.14
C ALA A 235 3.32 -3.29 2.16
N PRO A 236 3.65 -3.97 1.04
CA PRO A 236 3.90 -5.42 1.03
C PRO A 236 5.14 -5.84 1.85
N ILE A 237 6.10 -4.93 2.06
CA ILE A 237 7.36 -5.21 2.74
C ILE A 237 7.41 -4.72 4.18
N LEU A 238 6.35 -4.08 4.70
CA LEU A 238 6.34 -3.58 6.07
C LEU A 238 6.27 -4.71 7.12
N GLU A 239 6.75 -4.41 8.32
CA GLU A 239 6.43 -5.18 9.52
C GLU A 239 5.06 -4.76 10.06
N LYS A 240 4.41 -5.61 10.86
CA LYS A 240 3.01 -5.42 11.26
C LYS A 240 2.74 -4.06 11.90
N ASP A 241 3.62 -3.57 12.77
CA ASP A 241 3.43 -2.28 13.44
C ASP A 241 3.56 -1.10 12.46
N SER A 242 4.62 -1.06 11.64
CA SER A 242 4.81 -0.04 10.60
C SER A 242 3.68 -0.05 9.56
N PHE A 243 3.15 -1.23 9.22
CA PHE A 243 1.99 -1.38 8.35
C PHE A 243 0.73 -0.78 8.98
N ARG A 244 0.48 -1.07 10.27
CA ARG A 244 -0.66 -0.53 11.01
C ARG A 244 -0.57 0.99 11.17
N ASP A 245 0.63 1.53 11.34
CA ASP A 245 0.85 2.98 11.36
C ASP A 245 0.60 3.63 10.00
N LEU A 246 1.08 3.04 8.89
CA LEU A 246 0.74 3.51 7.54
C LEU A 246 -0.79 3.47 7.29
N LEU A 247 -1.45 2.38 7.66
CA LEU A 247 -2.90 2.21 7.55
C LEU A 247 -3.65 3.32 8.32
N ARG A 248 -3.23 3.62 9.55
CA ARG A 248 -3.76 4.74 10.36
C ARG A 248 -3.52 6.11 9.71
N GLN A 249 -2.36 6.34 9.11
CA GLN A 249 -2.01 7.64 8.50
C GLN A 249 -2.74 7.93 7.19
N LEU A 250 -3.13 6.89 6.46
CA LEU A 250 -4.04 6.99 5.31
C LEU A 250 -5.49 7.11 5.77
N PHE A 251 -5.91 6.32 6.76
CA PHE A 251 -7.27 6.36 7.27
C PHE A 251 -7.60 7.68 7.98
N SER A 252 -6.69 8.29 8.74
CA SER A 252 -6.95 9.54 9.48
C SER A 252 -7.30 10.72 8.56
N GLY A 253 -6.67 10.77 7.38
CA GLY A 253 -7.01 11.76 6.35
C GLY A 253 -8.37 11.50 5.70
N VAL A 254 -8.77 10.23 5.54
CA VAL A 254 -10.14 9.83 5.17
C VAL A 254 -11.13 10.00 6.34
N GLU A 255 -10.70 9.99 7.60
CA GLU A 255 -11.57 10.20 8.77
C GLU A 255 -11.89 11.69 8.92
N HIS A 256 -10.88 12.57 8.90
CA HIS A 256 -11.01 13.96 9.35
C HIS A 256 -11.16 15.02 8.25
N SER A 257 -10.88 14.74 6.97
CA SER A 257 -10.91 15.78 5.92
C SER A 257 -12.33 16.23 5.59
N SER A 258 -12.57 17.55 5.51
CA SER A 258 -13.89 18.10 5.14
C SER A 258 -14.27 17.83 3.69
N LEU A 259 -13.27 17.72 2.81
CA LEU A 259 -13.39 17.25 1.43
C LEU A 259 -12.87 15.81 1.33
N LEU A 260 -13.36 15.04 0.36
CA LEU A 260 -12.86 13.69 0.12
C LEU A 260 -11.50 13.76 -0.59
N ASP A 261 -10.43 13.37 0.11
CA ASP A 261 -9.13 13.15 -0.51
C ASP A 261 -9.16 11.86 -1.35
N PHE A 262 -9.03 12.03 -2.67
CA PHE A 262 -9.04 10.94 -3.64
C PHE A 262 -7.82 10.02 -3.49
N TYR A 263 -6.64 10.59 -3.26
CA TYR A 263 -5.37 9.86 -3.27
C TYR A 263 -5.23 9.03 -2.00
N GLN A 264 -5.55 9.59 -0.84
CA GLN A 264 -5.52 8.85 0.42
C GLN A 264 -6.55 7.72 0.45
N LEU A 265 -7.72 7.91 -0.15
CA LEU A 265 -8.74 6.87 -0.30
C LEU A 265 -8.27 5.72 -1.19
N GLU A 266 -7.64 6.04 -2.33
CA GLU A 266 -7.05 5.04 -3.22
C GLU A 266 -5.85 4.32 -2.55
N GLY A 267 -4.99 5.06 -1.84
CA GLY A 267 -3.88 4.51 -1.08
C GLY A 267 -4.34 3.57 0.04
N LEU A 268 -5.37 3.95 0.81
CA LEU A 268 -5.99 3.11 1.84
C LEU A 268 -6.48 1.79 1.24
N ALA A 269 -7.19 1.86 0.11
CA ALA A 269 -7.65 0.68 -0.61
C ALA A 269 -6.48 -0.23 -1.07
N GLN A 270 -5.38 0.35 -1.59
CA GLN A 270 -4.21 -0.41 -2.02
C GLN A 270 -3.41 -1.01 -0.85
N VAL A 271 -3.27 -0.32 0.29
CA VAL A 271 -2.63 -0.88 1.50
C VAL A 271 -3.44 -2.06 2.05
N ILE A 272 -4.77 -1.94 2.09
CA ILE A 272 -5.66 -3.03 2.51
C ILE A 272 -5.56 -4.24 1.55
N GLN A 273 -5.51 -4.01 0.24
CA GLN A 273 -5.39 -5.08 -0.76
C GLN A 273 -4.03 -5.81 -0.71
N ASN A 274 -2.97 -5.13 -0.26
CA ASN A 274 -1.61 -5.67 -0.15
C ASN A 274 -1.23 -6.12 1.27
N ALA A 275 -2.21 -6.23 2.18
CA ALA A 275 -1.96 -6.69 3.54
C ALA A 275 -1.48 -8.15 3.56
N ALA A 276 -0.46 -8.43 4.37
CA ALA A 276 -0.11 -9.80 4.73
C ALA A 276 -1.21 -10.41 5.63
N PRO A 277 -1.32 -11.76 5.68
CA PRO A 277 -2.18 -12.44 6.65
C PRO A 277 -1.95 -11.93 8.07
N ASP A 278 -3.02 -11.84 8.87
CA ASP A 278 -3.02 -11.37 10.26
C ASP A 278 -2.56 -9.92 10.52
N TYR A 279 -2.28 -9.10 9.49
CA TYR A 279 -1.94 -7.68 9.67
C TYR A 279 -3.17 -6.79 9.90
N LEU A 280 -4.29 -7.11 9.23
CA LEU A 280 -5.57 -6.41 9.36
C LEU A 280 -6.39 -7.02 10.49
N GLU A 281 -6.81 -6.19 11.44
CA GLU A 281 -7.70 -6.62 12.53
C GLU A 281 -9.16 -6.40 12.12
N PRO A 282 -10.08 -7.36 12.39
CA PRO A 282 -11.50 -7.22 12.06
C PRO A 282 -12.15 -5.92 12.57
N ALA A 283 -11.72 -5.43 13.74
CA ALA A 283 -12.23 -4.19 14.32
C ALA A 283 -11.84 -2.94 13.51
N ASP A 284 -10.61 -2.89 12.98
CA ASP A 284 -10.15 -1.78 12.14
C ASP A 284 -10.94 -1.75 10.83
N LEU A 285 -11.13 -2.91 10.20
CA LEU A 285 -11.91 -3.03 8.97
C LEU A 285 -13.38 -2.60 9.15
N VAL A 286 -13.99 -2.93 10.29
CA VAL A 286 -15.34 -2.43 10.63
C VAL A 286 -15.34 -0.90 10.79
N LYS A 287 -14.38 -0.31 11.54
CA LYS A 287 -14.31 1.16 11.70
C LYS A 287 -14.12 1.88 10.36
N ILE A 288 -13.29 1.32 9.48
CA ILE A 288 -13.05 1.85 8.12
C ILE A 288 -14.33 1.78 7.31
N LEU A 289 -15.02 0.62 7.30
CA LEU A 289 -16.28 0.43 6.58
C LEU A 289 -17.37 1.39 7.05
N GLU A 290 -17.49 1.62 8.36
CA GLU A 290 -18.43 2.58 8.95
C GLU A 290 -18.20 4.01 8.42
N HIS A 291 -16.95 4.49 8.44
CA HIS A 291 -16.61 5.84 7.97
C HIS A 291 -16.78 6.01 6.46
N LEU A 292 -16.39 5.01 5.66
CA LEU A 292 -16.60 5.05 4.21
C LEU A 292 -18.10 5.03 3.87
N SER A 293 -18.90 4.25 4.59
CA SER A 293 -20.35 4.20 4.42
C SER A 293 -21.03 5.51 4.79
N ASP A 294 -20.57 6.18 5.85
CA ASP A 294 -21.09 7.48 6.27
C ASP A 294 -20.74 8.58 5.26
N ARG A 295 -19.47 8.65 4.81
CA ARG A 295 -19.06 9.57 3.73
C ARG A 295 -19.83 9.35 2.44
N LEU A 296 -20.10 8.10 2.06
CA LEU A 296 -20.90 7.80 0.88
C LEU A 296 -22.32 8.39 1.00
N ARG A 297 -22.96 8.27 2.17
CA ARG A 297 -24.30 8.84 2.43
C ARG A 297 -24.31 10.38 2.39
N HIS A 298 -23.20 11.01 2.74
CA HIS A 298 -23.07 12.47 2.80
C HIS A 298 -22.44 13.11 1.56
N THR A 299 -21.98 12.31 0.59
CA THR A 299 -21.41 12.82 -0.67
C THR A 299 -22.52 13.29 -1.63
N ASN A 300 -22.34 14.47 -2.25
CA ASN A 300 -23.32 15.02 -3.20
C ASN A 300 -23.46 14.12 -4.44
N MET A 301 -24.70 13.70 -4.75
CA MET A 301 -25.03 12.78 -5.84
C MET A 301 -24.66 13.28 -7.25
N GLN A 302 -24.31 14.56 -7.42
CA GLN A 302 -23.84 15.09 -8.71
C GLN A 302 -22.38 14.76 -9.06
N SER A 303 -21.59 14.19 -8.14
CA SER A 303 -20.17 13.86 -8.38
C SER A 303 -19.95 12.35 -8.56
N MET A 304 -20.31 11.82 -9.73
CA MET A 304 -20.17 10.39 -10.06
C MET A 304 -18.77 9.83 -9.79
N ARG A 305 -17.71 10.62 -10.05
CA ARG A 305 -16.32 10.21 -9.78
C ARG A 305 -16.02 9.97 -8.30
N GLN A 306 -16.59 10.78 -7.40
CA GLN A 306 -16.40 10.61 -5.94
C GLN A 306 -17.16 9.39 -5.42
N ILE A 307 -18.40 9.21 -5.89
CA ILE A 307 -19.21 8.03 -5.57
C ILE A 307 -18.47 6.77 -6.00
N TYR A 308 -18.01 6.68 -7.25
CA TYR A 308 -17.30 5.53 -7.79
C TYR A 308 -16.08 5.13 -6.93
N GLN A 309 -15.29 6.10 -6.46
CA GLN A 309 -14.07 5.83 -5.68
C GLN A 309 -14.34 5.41 -4.24
N LEU A 310 -15.30 6.05 -3.57
CA LEU A 310 -15.80 5.56 -2.27
C LEU A 310 -16.32 4.13 -2.39
N THR A 311 -17.01 3.85 -3.50
CA THR A 311 -17.60 2.55 -3.79
C THR A 311 -16.52 1.48 -4.04
N LEU A 312 -15.46 1.82 -4.77
CA LEU A 312 -14.29 0.95 -4.96
C LEU A 312 -13.56 0.68 -3.63
N ALA A 313 -13.36 1.70 -2.79
CA ALA A 313 -12.74 1.54 -1.48
C ALA A 313 -13.57 0.65 -0.54
N VAL A 314 -14.89 0.85 -0.47
CA VAL A 314 -15.80 -0.03 0.27
C VAL A 314 -15.73 -1.48 -0.23
N SER A 315 -15.67 -1.69 -1.55
CA SER A 315 -15.50 -3.05 -2.11
C SER A 315 -14.18 -3.69 -1.65
N ASN A 316 -13.07 -2.96 -1.66
CA ASN A 316 -11.77 -3.49 -1.24
C ASN A 316 -11.71 -3.80 0.26
N VAL A 317 -12.41 -3.01 1.10
CA VAL A 317 -12.56 -3.29 2.54
C VAL A 317 -13.39 -4.55 2.76
N LEU A 318 -14.53 -4.70 2.07
CA LEU A 318 -15.36 -5.91 2.16
C LEU A 318 -14.61 -7.16 1.68
N ASP A 319 -13.88 -7.06 0.58
CA ASP A 319 -13.01 -8.12 0.07
C ASP A 319 -11.97 -8.55 1.13
N ALA A 320 -11.27 -7.60 1.77
CA ALA A 320 -10.32 -7.91 2.84
C ALA A 320 -10.98 -8.45 4.12
N MET A 321 -12.22 -8.06 4.44
CA MET A 321 -12.98 -8.64 5.54
C MET A 321 -13.40 -10.09 5.27
N ALA A 322 -13.67 -10.44 4.00
CA ALA A 322 -13.92 -11.82 3.60
C ALA A 322 -12.63 -12.66 3.71
N ASP A 323 -11.51 -12.15 3.20
CA ASP A 323 -10.20 -12.82 3.26
C ASP A 323 -9.68 -12.97 4.71
N ALA A 324 -10.00 -12.03 5.60
CA ALA A 324 -9.73 -12.10 7.05
C ALA A 324 -10.76 -12.93 7.86
N GLY A 325 -11.75 -13.56 7.21
CA GLY A 325 -12.70 -14.48 7.86
C GLY A 325 -13.66 -13.84 8.87
N VAL A 326 -14.02 -12.56 8.70
CA VAL A 326 -14.88 -11.82 9.63
C VAL A 326 -16.30 -12.41 9.65
N LYS A 327 -16.72 -12.92 10.82
CA LYS A 327 -18.00 -13.62 11.02
C LYS A 327 -19.16 -12.64 11.27
N GLY A 328 -20.35 -12.97 10.78
CA GLY A 328 -21.61 -12.29 11.13
C GLY A 328 -22.10 -11.23 10.13
N LEU A 329 -21.32 -10.95 9.08
CA LEU A 329 -21.79 -10.28 7.89
C LEU A 329 -22.19 -11.35 6.86
N ASP A 330 -23.33 -11.16 6.18
CA ASP A 330 -23.56 -11.76 4.86
C ASP A 330 -22.68 -11.02 3.83
N LEU A 331 -21.36 -11.18 4.01
CA LEU A 331 -20.30 -10.33 3.45
C LEU A 331 -20.32 -10.33 1.92
N TYR A 332 -20.53 -11.51 1.34
CA TYR A 332 -20.76 -11.70 -0.09
C TYR A 332 -22.02 -10.99 -0.58
N GLN A 333 -23.12 -10.97 0.19
CA GLN A 333 -24.37 -10.31 -0.22
C GLN A 333 -24.24 -8.79 -0.18
N ALA A 334 -23.49 -8.23 0.79
CA ALA A 334 -23.24 -6.80 0.89
C ALA A 334 -22.35 -6.30 -0.28
N ALA A 335 -21.21 -6.97 -0.52
CA ALA A 335 -20.34 -6.66 -1.66
C ALA A 335 -21.08 -6.84 -3.00
N TYR A 336 -21.83 -7.94 -3.16
CA TYR A 336 -22.65 -8.21 -4.34
C TYR A 336 -23.74 -7.15 -4.57
N ALA A 337 -24.54 -6.82 -3.55
CA ALA A 337 -25.63 -5.86 -3.66
C ALA A 337 -25.12 -4.46 -4.02
N TYR A 338 -23.91 -4.14 -3.60
CA TYR A 338 -23.28 -2.85 -3.80
C TYR A 338 -22.56 -2.73 -5.15
N GLN A 339 -21.88 -3.78 -5.61
CA GLN A 339 -21.41 -3.86 -7.00
C GLN A 339 -22.57 -3.90 -7.99
N ALA A 340 -23.69 -4.56 -7.66
CA ALA A 340 -24.91 -4.51 -8.48
C ALA A 340 -25.50 -3.09 -8.58
N LEU A 341 -25.33 -2.24 -7.55
CA LEU A 341 -25.69 -0.82 -7.59
C LEU A 341 -24.74 0.03 -8.45
N GLN A 342 -23.51 -0.41 -8.71
CA GLN A 342 -22.61 0.24 -9.69
C GLN A 342 -23.02 -0.03 -11.14
N CYS A 343 -23.80 -1.08 -11.40
CA CYS A 343 -24.11 -1.56 -12.75
C CYS A 343 -25.38 -0.96 -13.37
N ILE A 344 -25.87 0.18 -12.85
CA ILE A 344 -27.05 0.89 -13.38
C ILE A 344 -26.61 2.22 -14.00
N PRO A 345 -26.58 2.34 -15.35
CA PRO A 345 -26.47 3.62 -16.04
C PRO A 345 -27.70 4.51 -15.80
N ASP A 346 -27.49 5.83 -15.84
CA ASP A 346 -28.49 6.86 -15.55
C ASP A 346 -29.19 7.31 -16.85
N ASP A 347 -30.17 6.52 -17.31
CA ASP A 347 -30.99 6.84 -18.48
C ASP A 347 -32.15 7.78 -18.07
N GLU A 348 -32.17 9.02 -18.58
CA GLU A 348 -33.11 10.06 -18.17
C GLU A 348 -34.59 9.65 -18.35
N THR A 349 -35.33 9.56 -17.23
CA THR A 349 -36.79 9.85 -17.10
C THR A 349 -37.33 9.58 -15.67
N LEU A 350 -36.59 8.84 -14.84
CA LEU A 350 -37.13 8.27 -13.58
C LEU A 350 -37.14 9.17 -12.34
N TRP A 351 -36.47 10.34 -12.34
CA TRP A 351 -36.38 11.21 -11.14
C TRP A 351 -37.72 11.72 -10.60
N GLN A 352 -38.78 11.79 -11.42
CA GLN A 352 -40.13 12.09 -10.94
C GLN A 352 -40.75 10.98 -10.05
N GLY A 353 -40.22 9.75 -10.13
CA GLY A 353 -40.64 8.62 -9.28
C GLY A 353 -40.06 8.68 -7.87
N THR A 354 -38.79 9.07 -7.73
CA THR A 354 -38.07 9.01 -6.45
C THR A 354 -38.58 10.03 -5.42
N LEU A 355 -39.04 11.21 -5.88
CA LEU A 355 -39.70 12.20 -5.01
C LEU A 355 -40.96 11.66 -4.29
N ARG A 356 -41.59 10.58 -4.79
CA ARG A 356 -42.71 9.92 -4.09
C ARG A 356 -42.27 8.93 -3.00
N ARG A 357 -40.98 8.57 -2.94
CA ARG A 357 -40.46 7.50 -2.05
C ARG A 357 -39.63 8.03 -0.87
N THR A 358 -38.93 9.16 -1.01
CA THR A 358 -38.13 9.76 0.08
C THR A 358 -38.95 10.29 1.27
N GLY A 359 -40.23 10.60 1.08
CA GLY A 359 -41.10 11.17 2.13
C GLY A 359 -41.50 10.25 3.30
N LYS A 360 -40.81 9.12 3.54
CA LYS A 360 -41.17 8.12 4.56
C LYS A 360 -40.08 7.75 5.58
N VAL A 361 -38.93 8.42 5.57
CA VAL A 361 -37.77 8.06 6.41
C VAL A 361 -37.72 8.80 7.77
N ILE A 362 -38.81 9.44 8.21
CA ILE A 362 -38.78 10.44 9.30
C ILE A 362 -38.96 9.88 10.74
N GLN A 363 -39.23 8.58 10.97
CA GLN A 363 -39.36 8.05 12.34
C GLN A 363 -38.64 6.73 12.59
N GLY A 364 -37.67 6.76 13.51
CA GLY A 364 -36.93 5.57 13.94
C GLY A 364 -35.71 5.82 14.86
N VAL A 365 -35.81 6.70 15.88
CA VAL A 365 -34.73 6.91 16.86
C VAL A 365 -35.23 6.63 18.28
N ALA A 366 -34.71 5.58 18.92
CA ALA A 366 -34.59 5.44 20.39
C ALA A 366 -33.78 4.17 20.76
N GLY A 367 -32.80 4.29 21.67
CA GLY A 367 -32.24 3.16 22.44
C GLY A 367 -30.83 2.69 22.09
N ILE A 368 -29.81 3.32 22.70
CA ILE A 368 -28.43 2.79 22.74
C ILE A 368 -28.30 1.85 23.95
N ALA A 369 -27.91 0.57 23.72
CA ALA A 369 -27.02 -0.23 24.60
C ALA A 369 -27.05 -1.75 24.29
N SER A 370 -26.19 -2.22 23.38
CA SER A 370 -25.37 -3.45 23.51
C SER A 370 -24.69 -3.74 22.17
N ALA A 371 -23.36 -3.91 22.20
CA ALA A 371 -22.56 -4.12 20.99
C ALA A 371 -22.98 -5.39 20.20
N VAL A 372 -22.65 -5.41 18.91
CA VAL A 372 -22.90 -6.49 17.92
C VAL A 372 -24.29 -6.51 17.25
N LYS A 373 -25.29 -5.71 17.68
CA LYS A 373 -26.62 -5.65 17.01
C LYS A 373 -26.94 -4.41 16.16
N ALA A 374 -26.02 -3.45 16.04
CA ALA A 374 -26.31 -2.14 15.42
C ALA A 374 -26.18 -2.06 13.89
N LEU A 375 -25.60 -3.09 13.24
CA LEU A 375 -25.54 -3.15 11.78
C LEU A 375 -26.90 -3.58 11.20
N ASP A 376 -27.81 -2.63 11.00
CA ASP A 376 -29.01 -2.86 10.17
C ASP A 376 -28.67 -2.86 8.65
N LEU A 377 -27.63 -3.64 8.29
CA LEU A 377 -27.40 -4.04 6.90
C LEU A 377 -28.63 -4.78 6.35
N ASN A 378 -29.38 -5.47 7.20
CA ASN A 378 -30.62 -6.14 6.83
C ASN A 378 -31.70 -5.17 6.33
N GLY A 379 -31.80 -3.97 6.90
CA GLY A 379 -32.68 -2.90 6.40
C GLY A 379 -32.26 -2.37 5.04
N PHE A 380 -30.94 -2.22 4.81
CA PHE A 380 -30.38 -1.83 3.51
C PHE A 380 -30.59 -2.93 2.44
N ILE A 381 -30.29 -4.19 2.77
CA ILE A 381 -30.44 -5.36 1.88
C ILE A 381 -31.92 -5.66 1.58
N LYS A 382 -32.84 -5.51 2.56
CA LYS A 382 -34.28 -5.66 2.32
C LYS A 382 -34.83 -4.68 1.28
N GLY A 383 -34.23 -3.50 1.14
CA GLY A 383 -34.62 -2.51 0.13
C GLY A 383 -34.40 -2.97 -1.32
N LEU A 384 -33.59 -4.01 -1.54
CA LEU A 384 -33.15 -4.48 -2.86
C LEU A 384 -33.79 -5.81 -3.30
N GLY A 385 -34.60 -6.46 -2.45
CA GLY A 385 -35.02 -7.86 -2.63
C GLY A 385 -36.23 -8.14 -3.54
N ASP A 386 -37.02 -7.14 -3.94
CA ASP A 386 -38.39 -7.33 -4.48
C ASP A 386 -38.48 -7.64 -6.01
N ILE A 387 -37.60 -8.49 -6.58
CA ILE A 387 -37.61 -8.85 -8.02
C ILE A 387 -37.43 -10.37 -8.29
N GLN A 388 -38.51 -11.04 -8.74
CA GLN A 388 -38.56 -12.41 -9.32
C GLN A 388 -39.49 -12.41 -10.57
N GLN A 389 -39.56 -13.40 -11.49
CA GLN A 389 -39.33 -14.87 -11.49
C GLN A 389 -38.79 -15.40 -12.87
N GLY A 390 -38.39 -16.70 -12.97
CA GLY A 390 -38.42 -17.44 -14.26
C GLY A 390 -37.44 -18.62 -14.52
N LEU A 391 -37.96 -19.88 -14.49
CA LEU A 391 -37.54 -21.12 -15.22
C LEU A 391 -36.22 -21.91 -14.88
N THR A 392 -36.25 -23.22 -15.22
CA THR A 392 -35.55 -24.36 -14.52
C THR A 392 -34.71 -25.31 -15.40
N GLY A 393 -33.76 -26.06 -14.79
CA GLY A 393 -32.98 -27.20 -15.38
C GLY A 393 -31.75 -26.83 -16.24
N VAL A 394 -30.58 -27.50 -16.23
CA VAL A 394 -30.06 -28.75 -15.58
C VAL A 394 -28.53 -28.60 -15.29
N PRO A 395 -27.89 -29.27 -14.30
CA PRO A 395 -26.49 -28.99 -13.90
C PRO A 395 -25.43 -30.06 -14.27
N LYS A 396 -24.24 -29.62 -14.73
CA LYS A 396 -22.87 -30.22 -14.55
C LYS A 396 -21.83 -29.47 -15.41
N VAL A 397 -20.70 -29.08 -14.81
CA VAL A 397 -19.34 -28.81 -15.40
C VAL A 397 -18.42 -28.07 -14.39
N PHE A 398 -18.98 -27.36 -13.40
CA PHE A 398 -18.29 -26.38 -12.54
C PHE A 398 -17.25 -26.90 -11.50
N HIS A 399 -16.55 -28.01 -11.75
CA HIS A 399 -15.62 -28.59 -10.78
C HIS A 399 -14.18 -28.05 -10.84
N LEU A 400 -13.74 -27.50 -11.97
CA LEU A 400 -12.32 -27.21 -12.23
C LEU A 400 -11.79 -25.92 -11.56
N ALA A 401 -12.64 -24.90 -11.40
CA ALA A 401 -12.27 -23.64 -10.74
C ALA A 401 -12.23 -23.74 -9.21
N VAL A 402 -13.03 -24.64 -8.63
CA VAL A 402 -13.16 -24.82 -7.18
C VAL A 402 -11.98 -25.60 -6.58
N THR A 403 -11.29 -26.43 -7.38
CA THR A 403 -10.10 -27.18 -6.92
C THR A 403 -8.89 -26.27 -6.69
N ALA A 404 -8.61 -25.32 -7.59
CA ALA A 404 -7.48 -24.40 -7.47
C ALA A 404 -7.49 -23.56 -6.17
N TYR A 405 -8.66 -23.32 -5.59
CA TYR A 405 -8.83 -22.61 -4.32
C TYR A 405 -8.82 -23.54 -3.09
N LYS A 406 -9.19 -24.82 -3.25
CA LYS A 406 -9.26 -25.79 -2.15
C LYS A 406 -7.90 -26.26 -1.65
N ASP A 407 -6.89 -26.26 -2.51
CA ASP A 407 -5.57 -26.82 -2.18
C ASP A 407 -4.76 -25.94 -1.21
N VAL A 408 -5.25 -24.74 -0.88
CA VAL A 408 -4.61 -23.81 0.09
C VAL A 408 -5.31 -23.77 1.47
N THR A 409 -6.48 -24.41 1.65
CA THR A 409 -7.24 -24.35 2.93
C THR A 409 -7.63 -25.71 3.50
N SER A 410 -6.63 -26.56 3.76
CA SER A 410 -6.80 -27.88 4.37
C SER A 410 -6.65 -27.88 5.91
N LEU A 411 -7.56 -27.24 6.66
CA LEU A 411 -7.74 -27.50 8.12
C LEU A 411 -9.06 -26.97 8.74
N SER A 412 -10.11 -27.81 8.74
CA SER A 412 -10.80 -28.31 9.95
C SER A 412 -12.21 -28.84 9.63
N GLN A 413 -12.58 -29.96 10.24
CA GLN A 413 -13.72 -30.79 9.82
C GLN A 413 -15.08 -30.38 10.45
N SER A 414 -15.30 -29.09 10.74
CA SER A 414 -16.54 -28.62 11.41
C SER A 414 -17.70 -28.25 10.46
N GLY A 415 -17.49 -28.26 9.14
CA GLY A 415 -18.45 -27.77 8.15
C GLY A 415 -19.61 -28.69 7.77
N GLN A 416 -19.62 -29.98 8.15
CA GLN A 416 -20.57 -30.96 7.60
C GLN A 416 -22.03 -30.78 8.06
N SER A 417 -22.27 -30.28 9.27
CA SER A 417 -23.65 -29.98 9.73
C SER A 417 -24.18 -28.69 9.10
N LEU A 418 -23.33 -27.66 8.97
CA LEU A 418 -23.65 -26.38 8.31
C LEU A 418 -23.95 -26.55 6.81
N LEU A 419 -23.19 -27.40 6.10
CA LEU A 419 -23.46 -27.75 4.69
C LEU A 419 -24.84 -28.39 4.49
N LYS A 420 -25.36 -29.11 5.49
CA LYS A 420 -26.69 -29.72 5.44
C LYS A 420 -27.79 -28.69 5.63
N SER A 421 -27.62 -27.77 6.59
CA SER A 421 -28.54 -26.64 6.81
C SER A 421 -28.56 -25.65 5.65
N LEU A 422 -27.41 -25.42 4.99
CA LEU A 422 -27.33 -24.59 3.79
C LEU A 422 -28.06 -25.23 2.60
N LYS A 423 -27.96 -26.56 2.42
CA LYS A 423 -28.67 -27.28 1.36
C LYS A 423 -30.19 -27.16 1.41
N GLU A 424 -30.76 -26.98 2.60
CA GLU A 424 -32.22 -26.85 2.79
C GLU A 424 -32.70 -25.39 2.70
N GLY A 425 -31.79 -24.41 2.67
CA GLY A 425 -32.10 -22.98 2.59
C GLY A 425 -32.03 -22.35 1.18
N PHE A 426 -31.52 -23.06 0.17
CA PHE A 426 -31.28 -22.48 -1.16
C PHE A 426 -32.27 -22.94 -2.24
N SER A 427 -33.23 -22.08 -2.57
CA SER A 427 -33.86 -22.03 -3.91
C SER A 427 -33.35 -20.82 -4.71
N PHE A 428 -32.02 -20.66 -4.78
CA PHE A 428 -31.34 -19.50 -5.36
C PHE A 428 -30.19 -19.85 -6.33
N GLU A 429 -30.12 -21.10 -6.82
CA GLU A 429 -28.98 -21.68 -7.59
C GLU A 429 -28.64 -21.03 -8.96
N ARG A 430 -29.20 -19.88 -9.35
CA ARG A 430 -29.15 -19.36 -10.73
C ARG A 430 -28.76 -17.90 -10.94
N LYS A 431 -28.61 -17.10 -9.88
CA LYS A 431 -28.01 -15.76 -9.98
C LYS A 431 -26.69 -15.78 -9.19
N GLN A 432 -25.77 -14.87 -9.50
CA GLN A 432 -24.47 -14.66 -8.83
C GLN A 432 -23.27 -15.57 -9.22
N ALA A 433 -23.21 -16.13 -10.43
CA ALA A 433 -21.97 -16.78 -10.92
C ALA A 433 -20.84 -15.80 -11.29
N TRP A 434 -21.13 -14.50 -11.44
CA TRP A 434 -20.19 -13.53 -12.01
C TRP A 434 -19.14 -12.99 -11.04
N TYR A 435 -19.49 -12.69 -9.79
CA TYR A 435 -18.52 -12.12 -8.83
C TYR A 435 -17.37 -13.08 -8.48
N PRO A 436 -17.62 -14.38 -8.19
CA PRO A 436 -16.54 -15.35 -8.00
C PRO A 436 -15.66 -15.52 -9.26
N ALA A 437 -16.24 -15.39 -10.46
CA ALA A 437 -15.50 -15.43 -11.71
C ALA A 437 -14.60 -14.18 -11.88
N LEU A 438 -15.06 -12.98 -11.50
CA LEU A 438 -14.24 -11.76 -11.49
C LEU A 438 -13.10 -11.81 -10.47
N ARG A 439 -13.33 -12.34 -9.26
CA ARG A 439 -12.27 -12.58 -8.26
C ARG A 439 -11.25 -13.61 -8.77
N GLY A 440 -11.70 -14.66 -9.45
CA GLY A 440 -10.82 -15.62 -10.13
C GLY A 440 -10.01 -14.98 -11.26
N ALA A 441 -10.62 -14.08 -12.03
CA ALA A 441 -9.94 -13.30 -13.06
C ALA A 441 -8.83 -12.40 -12.48
N ASP A 442 -9.05 -11.75 -11.33
CA ASP A 442 -8.02 -10.92 -10.68
C ASP A 442 -6.77 -11.72 -10.30
N ALA A 443 -6.95 -12.95 -9.77
CA ALA A 443 -5.84 -13.83 -9.46
C ALA A 443 -5.08 -14.24 -10.73
N LEU A 444 -5.79 -14.67 -11.78
CA LEU A 444 -5.17 -15.10 -13.04
C LEU A 444 -4.41 -13.94 -13.73
N LEU A 445 -4.95 -12.72 -13.72
CA LEU A 445 -4.28 -11.54 -14.28
C LEU A 445 -3.05 -11.13 -13.46
N ARG A 446 -3.11 -11.24 -12.13
CA ARG A 446 -1.96 -10.98 -11.22
C ARG A 446 -0.82 -11.96 -11.47
N ASP A 447 -1.15 -13.23 -11.67
CA ASP A 447 -0.19 -14.31 -11.89
C ASP A 447 0.33 -14.39 -13.35
N GLY A 448 -0.10 -13.46 -14.23
CA GLY A 448 0.25 -13.46 -15.66
C GLY A 448 -0.36 -14.62 -16.46
N ARG A 449 -1.37 -15.28 -15.89
CA ARG A 449 -2.08 -16.43 -16.47
C ARG A 449 -3.16 -16.02 -17.47
N PHE A 450 -2.75 -15.29 -18.50
CA PHE A 450 -3.65 -14.66 -19.48
C PHE A 450 -4.49 -15.65 -20.30
N ALA A 451 -3.93 -16.80 -20.68
CA ALA A 451 -4.67 -17.84 -21.40
C ALA A 451 -5.76 -18.49 -20.52
N ASP A 452 -5.47 -18.67 -19.23
CA ASP A 452 -6.46 -19.14 -18.24
C ASP A 452 -7.53 -18.08 -17.97
N PHE A 453 -7.16 -16.80 -17.90
CA PHE A 453 -8.10 -15.67 -17.77
C PHE A 453 -9.05 -15.61 -18.97
N LYS A 454 -8.52 -15.68 -20.21
CA LYS A 454 -9.30 -15.76 -21.45
C LYS A 454 -10.30 -16.92 -21.40
N LYS A 455 -9.83 -18.11 -21.02
CA LYS A 455 -10.66 -19.31 -20.89
C LYS A 455 -11.79 -19.10 -19.87
N LEU A 456 -11.47 -18.60 -18.68
CA LEU A 456 -12.44 -18.32 -17.61
C LEU A 456 -13.54 -17.37 -18.12
N VAL A 457 -13.19 -16.29 -18.82
CA VAL A 457 -14.15 -15.32 -19.34
C VAL A 457 -15.03 -15.89 -20.47
N CYS A 458 -14.46 -16.69 -21.37
CA CYS A 458 -15.19 -17.37 -22.46
C CYS A 458 -16.17 -18.45 -21.98
N GLU A 459 -15.76 -19.23 -20.98
CA GLU A 459 -16.50 -20.38 -20.45
C GLU A 459 -17.46 -20.01 -19.31
N ALA A 460 -17.38 -18.77 -18.80
CA ALA A 460 -18.26 -18.27 -17.74
C ALA A 460 -19.75 -18.38 -18.12
N PRO A 461 -20.59 -19.06 -17.31
CA PRO A 461 -22.04 -19.11 -17.54
C PRO A 461 -22.71 -17.73 -17.51
N CYS A 462 -22.07 -16.77 -16.84
CA CYS A 462 -22.46 -15.37 -16.76
C CYS A 462 -21.82 -14.47 -17.84
N ARG A 463 -21.20 -15.02 -18.90
CA ARG A 463 -20.50 -14.24 -19.94
C ARG A 463 -21.35 -13.18 -20.66
N ARG A 464 -22.68 -13.27 -20.59
CA ARG A 464 -23.66 -12.29 -21.12
C ARG A 464 -24.31 -11.42 -20.04
N ASP A 465 -23.89 -11.54 -18.78
CA ASP A 465 -24.38 -10.70 -17.69
C ASP A 465 -23.71 -9.30 -17.79
N PRO A 466 -24.49 -8.20 -17.80
CA PRO A 466 -23.92 -6.85 -17.92
C PRO A 466 -22.87 -6.54 -16.85
N ALA A 467 -23.07 -7.02 -15.61
CA ALA A 467 -22.15 -6.77 -14.50
C ALA A 467 -20.85 -7.58 -14.65
N PHE A 468 -20.92 -8.79 -15.22
CA PHE A 468 -19.74 -9.58 -15.53
C PHE A 468 -18.91 -8.92 -16.64
N GLN A 469 -19.56 -8.54 -17.74
CA GLN A 469 -18.92 -7.84 -18.85
C GLN A 469 -18.32 -6.52 -18.39
N TRP A 470 -19.02 -5.80 -17.49
CA TRP A 470 -18.47 -4.63 -16.83
C TRP A 470 -17.16 -4.97 -16.12
N GLY A 471 -17.18 -5.92 -15.18
CA GLY A 471 -15.97 -6.32 -14.46
C GLY A 471 -14.81 -6.75 -15.37
N VAL A 472 -15.10 -7.37 -16.52
CA VAL A 472 -14.09 -7.78 -17.51
C VAL A 472 -13.47 -6.58 -18.25
N CYS A 473 -14.24 -5.66 -18.83
CA CYS A 473 -13.62 -4.56 -19.59
C CYS A 473 -12.83 -3.61 -18.69
N GLN A 474 -13.20 -3.45 -17.41
CA GLN A 474 -12.41 -2.70 -16.43
C GLN A 474 -11.01 -3.29 -16.27
N ARG A 475 -10.92 -4.62 -16.15
CA ARG A 475 -9.67 -5.36 -15.98
C ARG A 475 -8.82 -5.30 -17.25
N LEU A 476 -9.44 -5.45 -18.42
CA LEU A 476 -8.78 -5.29 -19.72
C LEU A 476 -8.25 -3.86 -19.92
N GLY A 477 -9.04 -2.84 -19.62
CA GLY A 477 -8.62 -1.44 -19.70
C GLY A 477 -7.46 -1.10 -18.75
N ALA A 478 -7.50 -1.61 -17.52
CA ALA A 478 -6.39 -1.47 -16.57
C ALA A 478 -5.12 -2.20 -17.02
N LEU A 479 -5.25 -3.40 -17.60
CA LEU A 479 -4.13 -4.17 -18.15
C LEU A 479 -3.50 -3.45 -19.35
N ALA A 480 -4.31 -2.92 -20.28
CA ALA A 480 -3.82 -2.12 -21.42
C ALA A 480 -3.10 -0.83 -20.98
N ALA A 481 -3.63 -0.15 -19.95
CA ALA A 481 -3.03 1.06 -19.42
C ALA A 481 -1.69 0.82 -18.68
N ASN A 482 -1.49 -0.37 -18.11
CA ASN A 482 -0.32 -0.69 -17.28
C ASN A 482 0.96 -0.85 -18.11
N SER A 483 1.91 0.08 -17.95
CA SER A 483 3.19 0.11 -18.68
C SER A 483 4.22 -0.93 -18.24
N VAL A 484 3.99 -1.65 -17.15
CA VAL A 484 4.92 -2.70 -16.66
C VAL A 484 4.79 -3.99 -17.47
N TRP A 485 3.63 -4.23 -18.09
CA TRP A 485 3.43 -5.33 -19.03
C TRP A 485 3.96 -4.99 -20.43
N ASP A 486 4.34 -6.01 -21.18
CA ASP A 486 4.87 -5.87 -22.54
C ASP A 486 3.81 -5.35 -23.54
N SER A 487 4.28 -4.86 -24.69
CA SER A 487 3.41 -4.25 -25.69
C SER A 487 2.38 -5.20 -26.28
N GLU A 488 2.68 -6.50 -26.40
CA GLU A 488 1.79 -7.50 -26.99
C GLU A 488 0.63 -7.80 -26.02
N THR A 489 0.93 -8.08 -24.74
CA THR A 489 -0.11 -8.29 -23.72
C THR A 489 -1.05 -7.09 -23.57
N ARG A 490 -0.54 -5.87 -23.72
CA ARG A 490 -1.35 -4.65 -23.67
C ARG A 490 -2.20 -4.44 -24.94
N GLN A 491 -1.70 -4.88 -26.10
CA GLN A 491 -2.45 -4.88 -27.36
C GLN A 491 -3.54 -5.97 -27.38
N ASP A 492 -3.26 -7.16 -26.84
CA ASP A 492 -4.24 -8.23 -26.66
C ASP A 492 -5.42 -7.77 -25.80
N ALA A 493 -5.16 -7.01 -24.73
CA ALA A 493 -6.21 -6.44 -23.89
C ALA A 493 -7.13 -5.49 -24.68
N VAL A 494 -6.58 -4.67 -25.59
CA VAL A 494 -7.34 -3.80 -26.50
C VAL A 494 -8.10 -4.62 -27.55
N ALA A 495 -7.49 -5.66 -28.11
CA ALA A 495 -8.15 -6.54 -29.08
C ALA A 495 -9.34 -7.30 -28.47
N PHE A 496 -9.21 -7.77 -27.22
CA PHE A 496 -10.28 -8.43 -26.48
C PHE A 496 -11.46 -7.47 -26.22
N LEU A 497 -11.20 -6.20 -25.88
CA LEU A 497 -12.24 -5.16 -25.79
C LEU A 497 -13.01 -5.03 -27.12
N GLY A 498 -12.30 -5.03 -28.26
CA GLY A 498 -12.93 -5.02 -29.59
C GLY A 498 -13.80 -6.24 -29.88
N GLU A 499 -13.36 -7.44 -29.48
CA GLU A 499 -14.14 -8.68 -29.62
C GLU A 499 -15.43 -8.67 -28.80
N LEU A 500 -15.41 -8.10 -27.59
CA LEU A 500 -16.61 -7.90 -26.76
C LEU A 500 -17.63 -6.96 -27.45
N TYR A 501 -17.16 -5.94 -28.16
CA TYR A 501 -18.03 -4.98 -28.87
C TYR A 501 -18.62 -5.53 -30.17
N ARG A 502 -17.84 -6.33 -30.91
CA ARG A 502 -18.24 -6.84 -32.24
C ARG A 502 -19.12 -8.08 -32.17
N ASN A 503 -18.74 -9.06 -31.34
CA ASN A 503 -19.32 -10.39 -31.41
C ASN A 503 -20.60 -10.52 -30.58
N ASP A 504 -21.65 -9.84 -31.05
CA ASP A 504 -23.01 -9.83 -30.50
C ASP A 504 -23.59 -11.25 -30.30
N ALA A 505 -23.23 -12.20 -31.17
CA ALA A 505 -23.67 -13.59 -31.06
C ALA A 505 -23.11 -14.28 -29.81
N VAL A 506 -21.90 -13.91 -29.37
CA VAL A 506 -21.26 -14.46 -28.17
C VAL A 506 -21.64 -13.62 -26.94
N TRP A 507 -21.43 -12.31 -26.97
CA TRP A 507 -21.50 -11.41 -25.82
C TRP A 507 -22.86 -10.72 -25.65
N GLY A 508 -23.68 -10.64 -26.69
CA GLY A 508 -24.99 -9.98 -26.65
C GLY A 508 -24.94 -8.52 -27.10
N GLN A 509 -26.12 -7.88 -27.18
CA GLN A 509 -26.29 -6.61 -27.89
C GLN A 509 -26.38 -5.37 -26.98
N GLN A 510 -25.96 -5.49 -25.72
CA GLN A 510 -26.22 -4.50 -24.66
C GLN A 510 -25.57 -3.14 -24.96
N VAL A 511 -26.41 -2.11 -25.09
CA VAL A 511 -26.05 -0.76 -25.54
C VAL A 511 -25.08 -0.09 -24.56
N ASN A 512 -25.37 -0.17 -23.26
CA ASN A 512 -24.53 0.36 -22.19
C ASN A 512 -23.12 -0.27 -22.13
N VAL A 513 -23.00 -1.59 -22.31
CA VAL A 513 -21.69 -2.27 -22.34
C VAL A 513 -20.88 -1.82 -23.55
N LYS A 514 -21.52 -1.69 -24.72
CA LYS A 514 -20.88 -1.21 -25.96
C LYS A 514 -20.39 0.23 -25.83
N GLN A 515 -21.21 1.13 -25.30
CA GLN A 515 -20.84 2.52 -25.01
C GLN A 515 -19.60 2.59 -24.10
N TRP A 516 -19.59 1.80 -23.03
CA TRP A 516 -18.50 1.83 -22.06
C TRP A 516 -17.18 1.24 -22.59
N ILE A 517 -17.24 0.26 -23.50
CA ILE A 517 -16.04 -0.21 -24.23
C ILE A 517 -15.47 0.93 -25.09
N VAL A 518 -16.32 1.72 -25.76
CA VAL A 518 -15.89 2.88 -26.55
C VAL A 518 -15.24 3.95 -25.65
N ASP A 519 -15.83 4.24 -24.48
CA ASP A 519 -15.23 5.17 -23.49
C ASP A 519 -13.82 4.72 -23.05
N ILE A 520 -13.65 3.43 -22.71
CA ILE A 520 -12.35 2.86 -22.33
C ILE A 520 -11.34 3.03 -23.47
N LEU A 521 -11.72 2.69 -24.71
CA LEU A 521 -10.85 2.80 -25.87
C LEU A 521 -10.47 4.25 -26.18
N MET A 522 -11.42 5.20 -26.08
CA MET A 522 -11.15 6.63 -26.23
C MET A 522 -10.14 7.14 -25.20
N GLN A 523 -10.20 6.68 -23.95
CA GLN A 523 -9.20 7.04 -22.93
C GLN A 523 -7.84 6.39 -23.16
N LEU A 524 -7.79 5.11 -23.60
CA LEU A 524 -6.53 4.45 -23.96
C LEU A 524 -5.85 5.15 -25.16
N ALA A 525 -6.63 5.72 -26.09
CA ALA A 525 -6.13 6.55 -27.18
C ALA A 525 -5.56 7.92 -26.75
N THR A 526 -5.71 8.32 -25.48
CA THR A 526 -5.02 9.51 -24.91
C THR A 526 -3.65 9.20 -24.32
N LEU A 527 -3.35 7.93 -24.04
CA LEU A 527 -2.06 7.49 -23.48
C LEU A 527 -0.94 7.54 -24.54
N PRO A 528 0.34 7.62 -24.15
CA PRO A 528 1.47 7.52 -25.09
C PRO A 528 1.82 6.06 -25.43
N GLY A 529 2.47 5.85 -26.59
CA GLY A 529 3.10 4.58 -26.98
C GLY A 529 2.24 3.67 -27.87
N SER A 530 2.57 2.38 -27.90
CA SER A 530 1.96 1.38 -28.80
C SER A 530 0.48 1.09 -28.51
N VAL A 531 0.05 1.25 -27.25
CA VAL A 531 -1.36 1.14 -26.85
C VAL A 531 -2.21 2.24 -27.44
N LYS A 532 -1.64 3.44 -27.63
CA LYS A 532 -2.32 4.55 -28.32
C LYS A 532 -2.73 4.13 -29.72
N GLN A 533 -1.75 3.67 -30.51
CA GLN A 533 -1.92 3.25 -31.89
C GLN A 533 -2.90 2.08 -32.01
N SER A 534 -2.84 1.14 -31.07
CA SER A 534 -3.77 0.01 -30.98
C SER A 534 -5.21 0.46 -30.68
N ALA A 535 -5.41 1.38 -29.73
CA ALA A 535 -6.73 1.92 -29.39
C ALA A 535 -7.31 2.80 -30.50
N GLU A 536 -6.49 3.67 -31.13
CA GLU A 536 -6.88 4.48 -32.29
C GLU A 536 -7.27 3.60 -33.49
N ALA A 537 -6.47 2.57 -33.81
CA ALA A 537 -6.80 1.61 -34.85
C ALA A 537 -8.06 0.80 -34.51
N MET A 538 -8.28 0.47 -33.24
CA MET A 538 -9.50 -0.22 -32.80
C MET A 538 -10.73 0.67 -32.99
N LEU A 539 -10.69 1.92 -32.54
CA LEU A 539 -11.78 2.88 -32.71
C LEU A 539 -12.13 3.09 -34.20
N GLN A 540 -11.14 3.21 -35.09
CA GLN A 540 -11.37 3.28 -36.54
C GLN A 540 -12.06 2.03 -37.10
N GLN A 541 -11.72 0.84 -36.59
CA GLN A 541 -12.41 -0.41 -36.97
C GLN A 541 -13.81 -0.56 -36.34
N LEU A 542 -14.12 0.18 -35.26
CA LEU A 542 -15.48 0.23 -34.69
C LEU A 542 -16.36 1.28 -35.41
N GLU A 543 -15.76 2.39 -35.86
CA GLU A 543 -16.42 3.41 -36.69
C GLU A 543 -16.85 2.86 -38.07
N SER A 544 -16.14 1.85 -38.57
CA SER A 544 -16.41 1.17 -39.84
C SER A 544 -17.17 -0.16 -39.69
N ASP A 545 -17.67 -0.50 -38.49
CA ASP A 545 -18.52 -1.68 -38.28
C ASP A 545 -19.83 -1.54 -39.08
N GLY A 546 -20.28 -2.61 -39.75
CA GLY A 546 -21.40 -2.57 -40.72
C GLY A 546 -22.80 -2.41 -40.09
N ASP A 547 -22.89 -2.38 -38.76
CA ASP A 547 -24.12 -2.22 -38.01
C ASP A 547 -24.42 -0.73 -37.74
N VAL A 548 -25.47 -0.22 -38.40
CA VAL A 548 -25.96 1.16 -38.28
C VAL A 548 -26.24 1.56 -36.82
N THR A 549 -26.66 0.62 -35.98
CA THR A 549 -26.95 0.85 -34.56
C THR A 549 -25.67 1.10 -33.77
N LYS A 550 -24.60 0.34 -34.07
CA LYS A 550 -23.28 0.52 -33.46
C LYS A 550 -22.59 1.80 -33.96
N GLN A 551 -22.75 2.13 -35.23
CA GLN A 551 -22.26 3.40 -35.78
C GLN A 551 -22.95 4.60 -35.10
N ALA A 552 -24.27 4.58 -34.93
CA ALA A 552 -25.01 5.63 -34.25
C ALA A 552 -24.57 5.77 -32.77
N LEU A 553 -24.37 4.65 -32.06
CA LEU A 553 -23.83 4.64 -30.70
C LEU A 553 -22.41 5.23 -30.65
N TYR A 554 -21.51 4.83 -31.54
CA TYR A 554 -20.14 5.35 -31.59
C TYR A 554 -20.11 6.87 -31.83
N GLN A 555 -20.92 7.39 -32.76
CA GLN A 555 -21.00 8.83 -33.00
C GLN A 555 -21.64 9.58 -31.80
N ALA A 556 -22.59 8.97 -31.09
CA ALA A 556 -23.12 9.55 -29.84
C ALA A 556 -22.04 9.63 -28.74
N CYS A 557 -21.22 8.57 -28.58
CA CYS A 557 -20.10 8.56 -27.63
C CYS A 557 -19.05 9.63 -27.97
N ARG A 558 -18.80 9.89 -29.27
CA ARG A 558 -17.84 10.90 -29.75
C ARG A 558 -18.30 12.34 -29.52
N GLY A 559 -19.62 12.59 -29.46
CA GLY A 559 -20.20 13.91 -29.21
C GLY A 559 -20.18 14.33 -27.74
N VAL A 560 -20.11 13.35 -26.83
CA VAL A 560 -19.86 13.56 -25.41
C VAL A 560 -18.34 13.59 -25.19
N GLY A 561 -17.83 14.53 -24.40
CA GLY A 561 -16.41 14.51 -24.00
C GLY A 561 -16.06 13.21 -23.25
N PRO A 562 -14.78 12.81 -23.17
CA PRO A 562 -14.38 11.49 -22.64
C PRO A 562 -15.10 11.18 -21.32
N GLY A 563 -15.86 10.08 -21.32
CA GLY A 563 -16.81 9.74 -20.26
C GLY A 563 -16.18 9.70 -18.86
N SER A 564 -17.00 9.90 -17.83
CA SER A 564 -16.59 10.11 -16.42
C SER A 564 -15.91 8.90 -15.73
N TYR A 565 -15.56 7.86 -16.48
CA TYR A 565 -14.88 6.67 -15.97
C TYR A 565 -13.38 6.95 -15.76
N PRO A 566 -12.81 6.76 -14.56
CA PRO A 566 -11.37 6.88 -14.38
C PRO A 566 -10.69 5.54 -14.68
N LEU A 567 -10.02 5.39 -15.82
CA LEU A 567 -9.00 4.36 -15.97
C LEU A 567 -7.95 4.51 -14.85
N LYS A 568 -7.50 3.39 -14.27
CA LYS A 568 -6.35 3.35 -13.36
C LYS A 568 -5.05 3.61 -14.14
N ILE A 569 -4.84 4.87 -14.51
CA ILE A 569 -3.62 5.36 -15.13
C ILE A 569 -2.64 5.66 -14.01
N VAL A 570 -1.53 4.92 -13.95
CA VAL A 570 -0.36 5.34 -13.17
C VAL A 570 0.20 6.57 -13.90
N LEU A 571 -0.16 7.76 -13.41
CA LEU A 571 0.20 9.02 -14.05
C LEU A 571 1.72 9.24 -13.99
N PRO A 572 2.39 9.56 -15.11
CA PRO A 572 3.78 10.04 -15.07
C PRO A 572 3.87 11.33 -14.25
N SER A 573 4.64 11.31 -13.16
CA SER A 573 4.63 12.42 -12.19
C SER A 573 5.26 13.70 -12.75
N MET A 574 4.61 14.85 -12.52
CA MET A 574 5.31 16.14 -12.62
C MET A 574 6.37 16.28 -11.52
N ALA A 575 7.35 17.17 -11.76
CA ALA A 575 8.58 17.28 -10.98
C ALA A 575 8.40 17.94 -9.59
N ILE A 576 7.78 17.20 -8.66
CA ILE A 576 7.85 17.44 -7.21
C ILE A 576 8.95 16.52 -6.63
N LYS A 577 9.69 16.98 -5.62
CA LYS A 577 10.72 16.16 -4.93
C LYS A 577 10.07 14.92 -4.30
N SER A 578 10.75 13.77 -4.33
CA SER A 578 10.23 12.55 -3.72
C SER A 578 10.27 12.60 -2.18
N LEU A 579 9.42 11.84 -1.50
CA LEU A 579 9.53 11.66 -0.04
C LEU A 579 10.88 11.00 0.30
N LEU A 580 11.31 10.03 -0.51
CA LEU A 580 12.64 9.43 -0.36
C LEU A 580 13.78 10.46 -0.50
N ASP A 581 13.70 11.42 -1.44
CA ASP A 581 14.67 12.51 -1.52
C ASP A 581 14.63 13.40 -0.28
N GLN A 582 13.44 13.70 0.27
CA GLN A 582 13.33 14.49 1.49
C GLN A 582 13.99 13.77 2.68
N VAL A 583 13.81 12.45 2.80
CA VAL A 583 14.43 11.63 3.84
C VAL A 583 15.93 11.48 3.62
N GLN A 584 16.40 11.16 2.41
CA GLN A 584 17.82 11.00 2.12
C GLN A 584 18.60 12.33 2.14
N ASN A 585 17.93 13.46 1.94
CA ASN A 585 18.52 14.80 2.12
C ASN A 585 18.35 15.34 3.56
N ALA A 586 17.66 14.63 4.45
CA ALA A 586 17.60 15.00 5.85
C ALA A 586 19.01 14.83 6.47
N PRO A 587 19.56 15.85 7.15
CA PRO A 587 20.92 15.81 7.69
C PRO A 587 21.02 14.85 8.89
N ASP A 588 21.16 13.56 8.61
CA ASP A 588 21.38 12.50 9.61
C ASP A 588 22.85 12.48 10.05
N VAL A 589 23.10 12.63 11.35
CA VAL A 589 24.45 12.49 11.93
C VAL A 589 25.00 11.07 11.76
N GLU A 590 24.15 10.05 11.82
CA GLU A 590 24.59 8.65 11.77
C GLU A 590 25.27 8.31 10.44
N VAL A 591 24.80 8.87 9.32
CA VAL A 591 25.42 8.67 8.00
C VAL A 591 26.84 9.25 7.97
N GLY A 592 27.00 10.50 8.43
CA GLY A 592 28.32 11.14 8.49
C GLY A 592 29.29 10.41 9.43
N LEU A 593 28.81 9.92 10.59
CA LEU A 593 29.63 9.15 11.52
C LEU A 593 30.10 7.80 10.93
N ARG A 594 29.25 7.11 10.16
CA ARG A 594 29.64 5.87 9.46
C ARG A 594 30.66 6.13 8.37
N GLN A 595 30.49 7.18 7.58
CA GLN A 595 31.45 7.58 6.55
C GLN A 595 32.82 7.90 7.17
N LEU A 596 32.83 8.66 8.27
CA LEU A 596 34.04 8.95 9.05
C LEU A 596 34.68 7.67 9.60
N ARG A 597 33.89 6.76 10.19
CA ARG A 597 34.37 5.45 10.69
C ARG A 597 34.99 4.62 9.56
N LYS A 598 34.29 4.46 8.43
CA LYS A 598 34.77 3.72 7.25
C LYS A 598 36.05 4.36 6.66
N GLN A 599 36.20 5.68 6.71
CA GLN A 599 37.46 6.34 6.36
C GLN A 599 38.59 6.00 7.34
N ARG A 600 38.38 6.18 8.64
CA ARG A 600 39.40 5.92 9.67
C ARG A 600 39.86 4.47 9.77
N LEU A 601 38.98 3.51 9.51
CA LEU A 601 39.35 2.09 9.47
C LEU A 601 40.12 1.69 8.19
N ARG A 602 40.03 2.48 7.10
CA ARG A 602 40.86 2.29 5.90
C ARG A 602 42.22 2.98 5.99
N ASP A 603 42.33 4.06 6.75
CA ASP A 603 43.55 4.88 6.88
C ASP A 603 44.69 4.21 7.71
N GLN A 604 44.69 2.89 7.91
CA GLN A 604 45.84 2.16 8.46
C GLN A 604 47.01 2.20 7.46
N GLY A 605 47.94 3.13 7.68
CA GLY A 605 49.18 3.19 6.91
C GLY A 605 50.11 2.01 7.22
N ASN A 606 50.91 1.62 6.23
CA ASN A 606 51.88 0.50 6.27
C ASN A 606 53.08 0.70 7.22
N ALA A 607 52.93 1.47 8.30
CA ALA A 607 54.00 1.77 9.23
C ALA A 607 54.10 0.67 10.30
N VAL A 608 55.29 0.08 10.43
CA VAL A 608 55.61 -0.91 11.47
C VAL A 608 55.27 -0.33 12.84
N TYR A 609 54.24 -0.87 13.49
CA TYR A 609 53.82 -0.43 14.81
C TYR A 609 54.34 -1.37 15.90
N ILE A 610 54.99 -0.79 16.91
CA ILE A 610 55.31 -1.40 18.19
C ILE A 610 54.64 -0.56 19.27
N GLU A 611 53.99 -1.20 20.24
CA GLU A 611 53.33 -0.47 21.32
C GLU A 611 54.37 0.29 22.17
N PRO A 612 54.24 1.61 22.36
CA PRO A 612 55.12 2.36 23.24
C PRO A 612 54.95 1.95 24.70
N GLN A 613 56.07 1.88 25.41
CA GLN A 613 56.06 1.89 26.87
C GLN A 613 56.14 3.34 27.35
N ALA A 614 55.56 3.63 28.50
CA ALA A 614 55.58 4.95 29.10
C ALA A 614 55.79 4.89 30.62
N LYS A 615 56.11 6.03 31.22
CA LYS A 615 56.26 6.22 32.66
C LYS A 615 55.48 7.45 33.14
N ALA A 616 55.17 7.51 34.44
CA ALA A 616 54.25 8.51 34.98
C ALA A 616 54.76 9.96 34.92
N SER A 617 56.08 10.16 34.91
CA SER A 617 56.72 11.48 34.79
C SER A 617 58.18 11.35 34.34
N PHE A 618 58.83 12.46 33.97
CA PHE A 618 60.26 12.47 33.65
C PHE A 618 61.14 11.93 34.78
N GLN A 619 60.74 12.17 36.04
CA GLN A 619 61.47 11.78 37.25
C GLN A 619 61.21 10.33 37.68
N ALA A 620 60.23 9.64 37.07
CA ALA A 620 59.92 8.26 37.41
C ALA A 620 61.04 7.30 36.95
N SER A 621 61.31 6.26 37.74
CA SER A 621 62.29 5.22 37.39
C SER A 621 61.88 4.49 36.12
N ASP A 622 62.86 4.05 35.35
CA ASP A 622 62.63 3.20 34.18
C ASP A 622 62.12 1.79 34.57
N ASP A 623 62.23 1.38 35.84
CA ASP A 623 61.57 0.17 36.36
C ASP A 623 60.04 0.34 36.51
N SER A 624 59.54 1.58 36.44
CA SER A 624 58.10 1.90 36.56
C SER A 624 57.39 2.05 35.20
N ARG A 625 57.98 1.49 34.14
CA ARG A 625 57.40 1.45 32.79
C ARG A 625 56.09 0.65 32.77
N PHE A 626 55.13 1.12 31.98
CA PHE A 626 53.85 0.46 31.70
C PHE A 626 53.51 0.54 30.21
N HIS A 627 52.60 -0.34 29.77
CA HIS A 627 52.02 -0.31 28.42
C HIS A 627 51.14 0.93 28.26
N LEU A 628 51.40 1.74 27.22
CA LEU A 628 50.72 3.03 27.06
C LEU A 628 49.25 2.86 26.69
N MET A 629 48.89 1.84 25.88
CA MET A 629 47.51 1.62 25.48
C MET A 629 46.64 1.26 26.69
N ASP A 630 47.13 0.40 27.58
CA ASP A 630 46.43 0.00 28.81
C ASP A 630 46.23 1.19 29.75
N LYS A 631 47.24 2.05 29.91
CA LYS A 631 47.12 3.24 30.77
C LYS A 631 46.19 4.30 30.20
N VAL A 632 46.06 4.39 28.87
CA VAL A 632 45.06 5.22 28.21
C VAL A 632 43.65 4.63 28.35
N LYS A 633 43.48 3.30 28.28
CA LYS A 633 42.18 2.65 28.57
C LYS A 633 41.71 2.91 29.99
N GLU A 634 42.59 2.76 30.98
CA GLU A 634 42.31 3.11 32.39
C GLU A 634 41.85 4.58 32.53
N PHE A 635 42.49 5.51 31.83
CA PHE A 635 42.05 6.91 31.75
C PHE A 635 40.66 7.05 31.11
N LEU A 636 40.39 6.33 30.01
CA LEU A 636 39.12 6.35 29.30
C LEU A 636 37.96 5.74 30.11
N ASP A 637 38.24 4.85 31.07
CA ASP A 637 37.24 4.30 31.99
C ASP A 637 37.06 5.13 33.28
N SER A 638 38.05 5.94 33.66
CA SER A 638 38.02 6.78 34.88
C SER A 638 37.15 8.06 34.77
N ASP A 639 37.03 8.83 35.85
CA ASP A 639 36.41 10.18 35.81
C ASP A 639 37.34 11.29 35.27
N LEU A 640 38.60 11.00 34.96
CA LEU A 640 39.57 11.97 34.44
C LEU A 640 39.13 12.57 33.10
N LYS A 641 39.58 13.80 32.82
CA LYS A 641 39.15 14.56 31.62
C LYS A 641 40.28 14.88 30.64
N VAL A 642 41.52 15.04 31.12
CA VAL A 642 42.69 15.31 30.27
C VAL A 642 43.83 14.33 30.54
N PHE A 643 44.35 13.73 29.48
CA PHE A 643 45.57 12.92 29.46
C PHE A 643 46.63 13.59 28.59
N LEU A 644 47.75 13.99 29.20
CA LEU A 644 48.89 14.59 28.51
C LEU A 644 49.91 13.51 28.13
N LEU A 645 50.09 13.28 26.82
CA LEU A 645 51.08 12.36 26.27
C LEU A 645 52.36 13.11 25.88
N LEU A 646 53.43 12.85 26.63
CA LEU A 646 54.74 13.44 26.43
C LEU A 646 55.72 12.44 25.82
N GLY A 647 56.80 12.96 25.25
CA GLY A 647 57.87 12.17 24.66
C GLY A 647 58.63 12.99 23.65
N ASP A 648 59.85 12.59 23.35
CA ASP A 648 60.79 13.38 22.56
C ASP A 648 60.37 13.42 21.08
N SER A 649 61.04 14.24 20.26
CA SER A 649 60.85 14.20 18.80
C SER A 649 61.09 12.80 18.24
N GLY A 650 60.21 12.29 17.36
CA GLY A 650 60.33 10.94 16.79
C GLY A 650 59.90 9.77 17.70
N ALA A 651 59.55 10.00 18.97
CA ALA A 651 59.17 8.96 19.94
C ALA A 651 57.85 8.19 19.65
N GLY A 652 57.23 8.36 18.49
CA GLY A 652 56.02 7.61 18.09
C GLY A 652 54.68 8.15 18.58
N LYS A 653 54.62 9.35 19.18
CA LYS A 653 53.36 9.98 19.70
C LYS A 653 52.23 9.99 18.66
N SER A 654 52.49 10.52 17.47
CA SER A 654 51.51 10.60 16.37
C SER A 654 51.05 9.24 15.87
N THR A 655 51.97 8.26 15.79
CA THR A 655 51.67 6.88 15.40
C THR A 655 50.76 6.21 16.42
N PHE A 656 51.07 6.35 17.71
CA PHE A 656 50.21 5.87 18.80
C PHE A 656 48.82 6.50 18.74
N ASN A 657 48.73 7.81 18.56
CA ASN A 657 47.47 8.54 18.46
C ASN A 657 46.56 8.06 17.31
N ARG A 658 47.14 7.70 16.15
CA ARG A 658 46.39 7.11 15.04
C ARG A 658 45.94 5.67 15.32
N VAL A 659 46.81 4.83 15.90
CA VAL A 659 46.43 3.45 16.28
C VAL A 659 45.35 3.46 17.36
N LEU A 660 45.41 4.42 18.30
CA LEU A 660 44.38 4.64 19.30
C LEU A 660 43.03 5.03 18.66
N GLU A 661 43.01 6.01 17.74
CA GLU A 661 41.77 6.39 17.04
C GLU A 661 41.17 5.19 16.28
N HIS A 662 42.01 4.43 15.58
CA HIS A 662 41.60 3.23 14.85
C HIS A 662 40.96 2.18 15.78
N ASN A 663 41.62 1.83 16.89
CA ASN A 663 41.10 0.84 17.83
C ASN A 663 39.79 1.28 18.48
N LEU A 664 39.68 2.56 18.86
CA LEU A 664 38.44 3.09 19.41
C LEU A 664 37.30 3.10 18.36
N TRP A 665 37.59 3.34 17.08
CA TRP A 665 36.60 3.21 16.00
C TRP A 665 36.22 1.75 15.71
N TYR A 666 37.13 0.81 15.89
CA TYR A 666 36.82 -0.62 15.80
C TYR A 666 35.84 -1.03 16.90
N ASP A 667 36.12 -0.64 18.15
CA ASP A 667 35.30 -0.97 19.33
C ASP A 667 34.00 -0.14 19.48
N TYR A 668 33.85 0.95 18.72
CA TYR A 668 32.73 1.90 18.83
C TYR A 668 31.34 1.26 18.62
N LYS A 669 30.40 1.56 19.54
CA LYS A 669 29.00 1.11 19.51
C LYS A 669 28.04 2.30 19.48
N LYS A 670 27.17 2.34 18.45
CA LYS A 670 26.36 3.49 17.97
C LYS A 670 25.61 4.37 18.99
N LYS A 671 25.26 3.91 20.21
CA LYS A 671 24.30 4.61 21.08
C LYS A 671 24.87 5.36 22.29
N ASP A 672 25.84 4.77 23.01
CA ASP A 672 26.36 5.37 24.26
C ASP A 672 27.89 5.54 24.29
N GLY A 673 28.58 5.12 23.21
CA GLY A 673 30.03 5.23 23.09
C GLY A 673 30.52 6.67 22.91
N TYR A 674 31.77 6.92 23.33
CA TYR A 674 32.47 8.13 22.95
C TYR A 674 32.94 8.05 21.50
N ILE A 675 32.65 9.08 20.70
CA ILE A 675 33.09 9.22 19.31
C ILE A 675 34.58 9.59 19.29
N PRO A 676 35.47 8.78 18.69
CA PRO A 676 36.88 9.11 18.56
C PRO A 676 37.07 10.20 17.48
N LEU A 677 37.87 11.21 17.78
CA LEU A 677 38.17 12.29 16.83
C LEU A 677 39.64 12.68 16.91
N TYR A 678 40.45 12.17 15.99
CA TYR A 678 41.83 12.63 15.80
C TYR A 678 41.84 14.05 15.21
N ILE A 679 42.68 14.91 15.78
CA ILE A 679 42.88 16.30 15.38
C ILE A 679 44.38 16.57 15.27
N ASN A 680 44.86 16.77 14.05
CA ASN A 680 46.19 17.31 13.79
C ASN A 680 46.17 18.82 14.13
N LEU A 681 46.64 19.22 15.30
CA LEU A 681 46.56 20.60 15.80
C LEU A 681 47.24 21.62 14.86
N PRO A 682 48.46 21.37 14.32
CA PRO A 682 49.07 22.24 13.30
C PRO A 682 48.21 22.51 12.07
N ALA A 683 47.29 21.61 11.71
CA ALA A 683 46.41 21.80 10.57
C ALA A 683 45.20 22.71 10.88
N ILE A 684 44.92 23.02 12.15
CA ILE A 684 43.76 23.81 12.58
C ILE A 684 44.17 25.25 12.88
N HIS A 685 43.64 26.21 12.11
CA HIS A 685 43.82 27.62 12.41
C HIS A 685 43.05 28.02 13.68
N LYS A 686 43.77 28.58 14.65
CA LYS A 686 43.26 29.01 15.97
C LYS A 686 42.55 27.88 16.74
N PRO A 687 43.26 26.80 17.13
CA PRO A 687 42.66 25.64 17.81
C PRO A 687 42.11 25.99 19.21
N GLU A 688 42.46 27.15 19.78
CA GLU A 688 41.90 27.68 21.01
C GLU A 688 40.39 28.03 20.91
N HIS A 689 39.83 28.07 19.68
CA HIS A 689 38.42 28.35 19.40
C HIS A 689 37.79 27.30 18.49
N ASP A 690 36.59 26.82 18.84
CA ASP A 690 35.74 25.93 18.03
C ASP A 690 36.43 24.68 17.47
N LEU A 691 37.37 24.10 18.21
CA LEU A 691 38.26 23.02 17.78
C LEU A 691 37.51 21.84 17.13
N LEU A 692 36.48 21.32 17.80
CA LEU A 692 35.69 20.18 17.32
C LEU A 692 34.87 20.55 16.08
N ALA A 693 34.18 21.69 16.10
CA ALA A 693 33.38 22.14 14.96
C ALA A 693 34.25 22.41 13.72
N LYS A 694 35.45 22.97 13.89
CA LYS A 694 36.43 23.12 12.81
C LYS A 694 36.88 21.79 12.24
N GLN A 695 37.13 20.78 13.08
CA GLN A 695 37.50 19.44 12.59
C GLN A 695 36.32 18.75 11.88
N LEU A 696 35.12 18.78 12.46
CA LEU A 696 33.92 18.16 11.88
C LEU A 696 33.54 18.76 10.51
N ARG A 697 33.74 20.08 10.32
CA ARG A 697 33.59 20.73 8.99
C ARG A 697 34.58 20.19 7.95
N ARG A 698 35.81 19.83 8.36
CA ARG A 698 36.83 19.24 7.47
C ARG A 698 36.53 17.78 7.13
N THR A 699 35.66 17.13 7.89
CA THR A 699 35.08 15.81 7.60
C THR A 699 33.64 15.93 7.10
N GLU A 700 33.31 17.04 6.43
CA GLU A 700 32.07 17.28 5.66
C GLU A 700 30.75 17.33 6.45
N PHE A 701 30.78 17.43 7.79
CA PHE A 701 29.56 17.60 8.59
C PHE A 701 28.98 19.02 8.44
N THR A 702 27.67 19.10 8.28
CA THR A 702 26.89 20.36 8.23
C THR A 702 26.74 21.02 9.60
N GLU A 703 26.47 22.34 9.64
CA GLU A 703 26.19 23.06 10.89
C GLU A 703 25.02 22.47 11.71
N PHE A 704 24.04 21.85 11.05
CA PHE A 704 22.95 21.16 11.74
C PHE A 704 23.45 19.90 12.45
N GLN A 705 24.18 19.04 11.75
CA GLN A 705 24.78 17.83 12.32
C GLN A 705 25.77 18.17 13.44
N ILE A 706 26.58 19.22 13.28
CA ILE A 706 27.52 19.70 14.31
C ILE A 706 26.77 20.14 15.58
N ARG A 707 25.59 20.77 15.46
CA ARG A 707 24.74 21.11 16.61
C ARG A 707 24.16 19.87 17.28
N GLU A 708 23.63 18.90 16.54
CA GLU A 708 23.14 17.64 17.14
C GLU A 708 24.29 16.92 17.88
N LEU A 709 25.44 16.76 17.23
CA LEU A 709 26.65 16.16 17.82
C LEU A 709 27.06 16.87 19.11
N LYS A 710 27.01 18.21 19.14
CA LYS A 710 27.36 19.01 20.33
C LYS A 710 26.41 18.79 21.50
N PHE A 711 25.10 18.66 21.26
CA PHE A 711 24.10 18.53 22.33
C PHE A 711 23.84 17.10 22.79
N HIS A 712 24.06 16.10 21.92
CA HIS A 712 23.60 14.73 22.17
C HIS A 712 24.71 13.68 22.27
N ARG A 713 25.95 13.97 21.83
CA ARG A 713 27.03 12.96 21.74
C ARG A 713 28.26 13.33 22.57
N LYS A 714 29.09 12.33 22.85
CA LYS A 714 30.32 12.44 23.67
C LYS A 714 31.53 12.15 22.79
N PHE A 715 32.68 12.79 23.04
CA PHE A 715 33.88 12.66 22.21
C PHE A 715 35.15 12.26 22.97
N ILE A 716 36.00 11.44 22.35
CA ILE A 716 37.41 11.30 22.73
C ILE A 716 38.23 12.09 21.72
N LEU A 717 38.78 13.22 22.15
CA LEU A 717 39.59 14.09 21.32
C LEU A 717 41.05 13.64 21.40
N ILE A 718 41.63 13.29 20.27
CA ILE A 718 43.03 12.88 20.17
C ILE A 718 43.77 14.00 19.45
N CYS A 719 44.24 14.97 20.22
CA CYS A 719 44.86 16.20 19.75
C CYS A 719 46.37 16.02 19.61
N ASP A 720 46.88 16.00 18.37
CA ASP A 720 48.27 15.71 18.08
C ASP A 720 49.06 16.98 17.68
N GLY A 721 50.26 17.15 18.25
CA GLY A 721 51.19 18.23 17.88
C GLY A 721 50.94 19.59 18.55
N TYR A 722 50.70 19.62 19.87
CA TYR A 722 50.46 20.89 20.58
C TYR A 722 51.61 21.89 20.42
N ASP A 723 52.86 21.44 20.56
CA ASP A 723 54.07 22.24 20.36
C ASP A 723 54.22 22.76 18.92
N GLU A 724 53.93 21.92 17.93
CA GLU A 724 54.00 22.27 16.51
C GLU A 724 52.94 23.31 16.11
N SER A 725 51.80 23.35 16.81
CA SER A 725 50.75 24.35 16.63
C SER A 725 51.03 25.70 17.34
N GLN A 726 52.22 25.86 17.93
CA GLN A 726 52.68 27.05 18.67
C GLN A 726 51.72 27.53 19.77
N GLN A 727 51.01 26.57 20.40
CA GLN A 727 49.97 26.91 21.35
C GLN A 727 50.51 27.23 22.74
N THR A 728 49.94 28.28 23.33
CA THR A 728 50.16 28.72 24.71
C THR A 728 48.90 28.56 25.57
N HIS A 729 47.74 28.34 24.96
CA HIS A 729 46.44 28.26 25.62
C HIS A 729 46.11 26.84 26.08
N ASN A 730 45.34 26.76 27.16
CA ASN A 730 44.74 25.53 27.64
C ASN A 730 43.52 25.18 26.77
N LEU A 731 43.72 24.28 25.79
CA LEU A 731 42.70 23.97 24.77
C LEU A 731 41.42 23.34 25.35
N TYR A 732 41.52 22.64 26.49
CA TYR A 732 40.36 22.10 27.21
C TYR A 732 39.47 23.23 27.74
N THR A 733 40.08 24.20 28.41
CA THR A 733 39.40 25.33 29.04
C THR A 733 38.93 26.35 27.99
N SER A 734 39.75 26.63 26.96
CA SER A 734 39.42 27.63 25.93
C SER A 734 38.26 27.19 25.03
N ASN A 735 38.16 25.88 24.74
CA ASN A 735 37.02 25.27 24.03
C ASN A 735 35.86 24.87 24.97
N ARG A 736 35.91 25.25 26.25
CA ARG A 736 34.82 25.09 27.24
C ARG A 736 34.32 23.65 27.38
N LEU A 737 35.21 22.66 27.27
CA LEU A 737 34.82 21.26 27.28
C LEU A 737 34.19 20.86 28.62
N ASN A 738 33.07 20.13 28.54
CA ASN A 738 32.22 19.71 29.66
C ASN A 738 31.57 20.85 30.48
N GLN A 739 31.46 22.07 29.91
CA GLN A 739 30.62 23.13 30.46
C GLN A 739 29.15 22.97 30.04
N ALA A 740 28.23 23.65 30.73
CA ALA A 740 26.80 23.53 30.46
C ALA A 740 26.44 24.05 29.04
N GLY A 741 25.84 23.18 28.21
CA GLY A 741 25.51 23.48 26.81
C GLY A 741 26.72 23.42 25.85
N GLU A 742 27.88 22.96 26.32
CA GLU A 742 29.10 22.78 25.54
C GLU A 742 29.44 21.30 25.32
N TRP A 743 30.47 21.03 24.51
CA TRP A 743 30.86 19.69 24.10
C TRP A 743 31.24 18.78 25.28
N ILE A 744 30.65 17.58 25.35
CA ILE A 744 31.01 16.55 26.34
C ILE A 744 32.19 15.75 25.79
N ALA A 745 33.37 15.84 26.42
CA ALA A 745 34.57 15.23 25.88
C ALA A 745 35.63 14.83 26.92
N LYS A 746 36.37 13.75 26.61
CA LYS A 746 37.71 13.50 27.16
C LYS A 746 38.75 13.95 26.14
N MET A 747 39.88 14.48 26.60
CA MET A 747 40.97 14.96 25.76
C MET A 747 42.25 14.19 26.04
N ILE A 748 42.86 13.67 24.98
CA ILE A 748 44.21 13.11 24.95
C ILE A 748 45.01 14.08 24.09
N ILE A 749 46.09 14.65 24.63
CA ILE A 749 46.84 15.70 23.95
C ILE A 749 48.33 15.38 23.93
N SER A 750 48.95 15.42 22.76
CA SER A 750 50.38 15.13 22.60
C SER A 750 51.23 16.40 22.55
N CYS A 751 52.40 16.35 23.19
CA CYS A 751 53.37 17.43 23.20
C CYS A 751 54.80 16.86 23.24
N ARG A 752 55.75 17.52 22.58
CA ARG A 752 57.19 17.26 22.74
C ARG A 752 57.66 17.54 24.17
N SER A 753 58.50 16.66 24.72
CA SER A 753 59.14 16.80 26.04
C SER A 753 59.86 18.13 26.21
N GLU A 754 60.47 18.60 25.12
CA GLU A 754 61.37 19.74 25.03
C GLU A 754 60.61 21.09 25.03
N TYR A 755 59.30 21.08 24.79
CA TYR A 755 58.43 22.27 24.75
C TYR A 755 57.86 22.65 26.13
N ILE A 756 58.37 22.03 27.20
CA ILE A 756 57.74 21.97 28.52
C ILE A 756 58.58 22.75 29.54
N GLY A 757 58.19 24.00 29.81
CA GLY A 757 58.73 24.78 30.93
C GLY A 757 58.22 24.30 32.30
N LEU A 758 58.75 24.85 33.40
CA LEU A 758 58.39 24.46 34.77
C LEU A 758 56.87 24.52 35.04
N ASP A 759 56.20 25.58 34.58
CA ASP A 759 54.78 25.85 34.84
C ASP A 759 53.84 25.31 33.73
N TYR A 760 54.25 24.25 33.03
CA TYR A 760 53.50 23.73 31.88
C TYR A 760 52.09 23.25 32.21
N ARG A 761 51.80 22.87 33.47
CA ARG A 761 50.53 22.24 33.85
C ARG A 761 49.33 23.13 33.59
N ASP A 762 49.46 24.45 33.74
CA ASP A 762 48.38 25.40 33.49
C ASP A 762 47.92 25.39 32.02
N ARG A 763 48.77 24.93 31.09
CA ARG A 763 48.44 24.77 29.67
C ARG A 763 47.62 23.50 29.35
N PHE A 764 47.43 22.58 30.30
CA PHE A 764 46.77 21.29 30.05
C PHE A 764 45.77 20.86 31.13
N GLN A 765 45.99 21.24 32.39
CA GLN A 765 45.16 20.84 33.52
C GLN A 765 43.79 21.56 33.46
N PRO A 766 42.66 20.86 33.62
CA PRO A 766 41.35 21.50 33.69
C PRO A 766 41.30 22.57 34.80
N ALA A 767 40.76 23.74 34.49
CA ALA A 767 40.50 24.80 35.45
C ALA A 767 38.99 25.06 35.56
N ASP A 768 38.52 25.44 36.75
CA ASP A 768 37.12 25.79 36.98
C ASP A 768 36.79 27.25 36.61
N TYR A 769 35.54 27.67 36.84
CA TYR A 769 35.10 29.05 36.58
C TYR A 769 35.84 30.12 37.43
N ASN A 770 36.51 29.73 38.51
CA ASN A 770 37.34 30.60 39.34
C ASN A 770 38.83 30.51 38.98
N HIS A 771 39.17 29.85 37.86
CA HIS A 771 40.54 29.54 37.43
C HIS A 771 41.34 28.68 38.43
N GLN A 772 40.68 27.89 39.28
CA GLN A 772 41.36 26.94 40.16
C GLN A 772 41.63 25.63 39.42
N SER A 773 42.91 25.23 39.40
CA SER A 773 43.39 24.04 38.68
C SER A 773 42.93 22.74 39.35
N GLN A 774 42.13 21.93 38.67
CA GLN A 774 41.51 20.72 39.19
C GLN A 774 42.43 19.50 39.01
N SER A 775 43.39 19.33 39.93
CA SER A 775 44.43 18.27 39.84
C SER A 775 43.85 16.85 39.77
N GLY A 776 42.65 16.63 40.32
CA GLY A 776 41.96 15.34 40.27
C GLY A 776 41.35 14.96 38.91
N LEU A 777 41.46 15.82 37.87
CA LEU A 777 40.93 15.54 36.52
C LEU A 777 42.04 15.38 35.45
N PHE A 778 43.31 15.49 35.84
CA PHE A 778 44.46 15.53 34.94
C PHE A 778 45.41 14.35 35.20
N GLN A 779 45.85 13.72 34.11
CA GLN A 779 46.86 12.66 34.11
C GLN A 779 47.91 12.95 33.02
N GLN A 780 49.12 12.44 33.22
CA GLN A 780 50.19 12.51 32.24
C GLN A 780 50.94 11.19 32.12
N ALA A 781 51.56 10.95 30.96
CA ALA A 781 52.51 9.89 30.74
C ALA A 781 53.63 10.38 29.81
N VAL A 782 54.86 9.91 30.03
CA VAL A 782 56.03 10.20 29.19
C VAL A 782 56.43 8.90 28.49
N ILE A 783 56.44 8.87 27.16
CA ILE A 783 56.94 7.74 26.38
C ILE A 783 58.40 7.48 26.75
N ALA A 784 58.72 6.22 27.08
CA ALA A 784 60.07 5.77 27.33
C ALA A 784 60.75 5.37 26.01
N PRO A 785 62.08 5.55 25.88
CA PRO A 785 62.83 5.01 24.75
C PRO A 785 62.65 3.48 24.65
N PHE A 786 62.63 2.95 23.42
CA PHE A 786 62.44 1.54 23.16
C PHE A 786 63.45 0.69 23.94
N SER A 787 62.94 -0.39 24.56
CA SER A 787 63.77 -1.48 25.08
C SER A 787 64.42 -2.27 23.95
N GLU A 788 65.48 -3.02 24.26
CA GLU A 788 66.14 -3.88 23.25
C GLU A 788 65.15 -4.90 22.65
N GLY A 789 64.19 -5.39 23.43
CA GLY A 789 63.09 -6.23 22.92
C GLY A 789 62.22 -5.51 21.89
N GLN A 790 61.80 -4.28 22.15
CA GLN A 790 61.00 -3.47 21.20
C GLN A 790 61.77 -3.15 19.91
N VAL A 791 63.08 -2.88 19.99
CA VAL A 791 63.93 -2.69 18.80
C VAL A 791 63.99 -3.98 17.97
N ASN A 792 64.21 -5.13 18.62
CA ASN A 792 64.26 -6.42 17.95
C ASN A 792 62.92 -6.77 17.29
N ASP A 793 61.80 -6.56 17.97
CA ASP A 793 60.45 -6.79 17.45
C ASP A 793 60.14 -5.87 16.27
N TYR A 794 60.56 -4.60 16.32
CA TYR A 794 60.43 -3.66 15.20
C TYR A 794 61.16 -4.17 13.96
N ILE A 795 62.43 -4.58 14.11
CA ILE A 795 63.25 -5.11 13.00
C ILE A 795 62.63 -6.37 12.40
N ASN A 796 62.14 -7.28 13.26
CA ASN A 796 61.48 -8.51 12.80
C ASN A 796 60.19 -8.21 12.00
N ARG A 797 59.35 -7.27 12.47
CA ARG A 797 58.13 -6.84 11.75
C ARG A 797 58.49 -6.14 10.44
N TYR A 798 59.41 -5.18 10.47
CA TYR A 798 59.91 -4.48 9.28
C TYR A 798 60.36 -5.44 8.19
N VAL A 799 61.21 -6.42 8.54
CA VAL A 799 61.69 -7.42 7.57
C VAL A 799 60.55 -8.31 7.04
N SER A 800 59.55 -8.63 7.86
CA SER A 800 58.39 -9.44 7.43
C SER A 800 57.44 -8.70 6.48
N GLU A 801 57.24 -7.40 6.72
CA GLU A 801 56.31 -6.53 5.98
C GLU A 801 56.94 -6.00 4.69
N HIS A 802 58.16 -5.45 4.78
CA HIS A 802 58.84 -4.75 3.68
C HIS A 802 59.70 -5.68 2.81
N ARG A 803 60.00 -6.90 3.30
CA ARG A 803 60.81 -7.93 2.62
C ARG A 803 62.13 -7.40 2.02
N PRO A 804 62.96 -6.65 2.79
CA PRO A 804 64.25 -6.18 2.32
C PRO A 804 65.18 -7.35 2.00
N THR A 805 66.18 -7.11 1.16
CA THR A 805 67.21 -8.10 0.78
C THR A 805 68.06 -8.58 1.96
N CYS A 806 68.04 -7.82 3.07
CA CYS A 806 68.83 -8.08 4.26
C CYS A 806 67.98 -8.77 5.35
N PRO A 807 68.35 -9.97 5.83
CA PRO A 807 67.61 -10.65 6.89
C PRO A 807 67.79 -9.95 8.25
N ALA A 808 66.77 -10.00 9.11
CA ALA A 808 66.74 -9.36 10.44
C ALA A 808 68.02 -9.57 11.27
N LYS A 809 68.61 -10.77 11.21
CA LYS A 809 69.86 -11.12 11.89
C LYS A 809 71.03 -10.18 11.55
N HIS A 810 71.15 -9.72 10.31
CA HIS A 810 72.24 -8.82 9.91
C HIS A 810 72.05 -7.41 10.47
N TYR A 811 70.83 -6.88 10.50
CA TYR A 811 70.53 -5.60 11.16
C TYR A 811 70.87 -5.66 12.66
N LEU A 812 70.47 -6.75 13.34
CA LEU A 812 70.81 -6.96 14.76
C LEU A 812 72.33 -7.00 14.99
N GLN A 813 73.07 -7.73 14.15
CA GLN A 813 74.54 -7.79 14.23
C GLN A 813 75.20 -6.43 13.95
N ALA A 814 74.65 -5.61 13.05
CA ALA A 814 75.16 -4.26 12.79
C ALA A 814 74.96 -3.33 14.00
N LEU A 815 73.82 -3.43 14.71
CA LEU A 815 73.56 -2.68 15.93
C LEU A 815 74.49 -3.08 17.09
N GLU A 816 74.87 -4.35 17.19
CA GLU A 816 75.86 -4.81 18.19
C GLU A 816 77.27 -4.26 17.91
N GLN A 817 77.64 -4.05 16.64
CA GLN A 817 78.95 -3.57 16.23
C GLN A 817 79.13 -2.04 16.36
N ILE A 818 78.02 -1.28 16.45
CA ILE A 818 78.05 0.19 16.49
C ILE A 818 77.29 0.69 17.74
N PRO A 819 77.97 0.79 18.91
CA PRO A 819 77.32 1.15 20.17
C PRO A 819 76.56 2.49 20.14
N SER A 820 77.09 3.49 19.45
CA SER A 820 76.43 4.80 19.27
C SER A 820 75.13 4.71 18.47
N LEU A 821 75.03 3.78 17.51
CA LEU A 821 73.80 3.53 16.77
C LEU A 821 72.78 2.79 17.65
N LYS A 822 73.23 1.86 18.50
CA LYS A 822 72.36 1.13 19.45
C LYS A 822 71.60 2.06 20.40
N ASP A 823 72.19 3.19 20.80
CA ASP A 823 71.49 4.21 21.59
C ASP A 823 70.52 5.07 20.75
N LEU A 824 70.89 5.44 19.52
CA LEU A 824 70.04 6.22 18.61
C LEU A 824 68.74 5.48 18.23
N VAL A 825 68.83 4.18 17.91
CA VAL A 825 67.67 3.38 17.49
C VAL A 825 66.66 3.07 18.60
N LYS A 826 66.91 3.51 19.85
CA LYS A 826 65.87 3.55 20.90
C LYS A 826 64.77 4.57 20.57
N ASN A 827 65.03 5.50 19.64
CA ASN A 827 64.04 6.36 19.02
C ASN A 827 63.44 5.68 17.77
N PRO A 828 62.11 5.45 17.70
CA PRO A 828 61.49 4.71 16.59
C PRO A 828 61.71 5.32 15.21
N PHE A 829 61.75 6.65 15.10
CA PHE A 829 62.01 7.34 13.84
C PHE A 829 63.47 7.21 13.38
N LEU A 830 64.42 7.20 14.32
CA LEU A 830 65.83 6.94 13.96
C LEU A 830 66.05 5.46 13.63
N LEU A 831 65.31 4.55 14.27
CA LEU A 831 65.30 3.12 13.91
C LEU A 831 64.75 2.92 12.48
N SER A 832 63.61 3.52 12.10
CA SER A 832 63.09 3.38 10.73
C SER A 832 64.11 3.86 9.68
N LEU A 833 64.71 5.04 9.89
CA LEU A 833 65.76 5.59 9.03
C LEU A 833 67.07 4.77 9.01
N SER A 834 67.27 3.87 9.99
CA SER A 834 68.46 2.99 10.05
C SER A 834 68.23 1.62 9.38
N LEU A 835 67.01 1.34 8.92
CA LEU A 835 66.63 0.08 8.27
C LEU A 835 66.34 0.22 6.77
N GLU A 836 66.04 1.45 6.33
CA GLU A 836 66.03 1.91 4.92
C GLU A 836 67.44 1.87 4.29
#